data_AF-A0A928H126-F1
#
_entry.id   AF-A0A928H126-F1
#
_cell.length_a   1.000
_cell.length_b   1.000
_cell.length_c   1.000
_cell.angle_alpha   90.00
_cell.angle_beta   90.00
_cell.angle_gamma   90.00
#
_symmetry.space_group_name_H-M   'P 1'
#
loop_
_entity.id
_entity.type
_entity.pdbx_description
1 polymer ?
#
loop_
_entity_poly.entity_id
_entity_poly.type
_entity_poly.pdbx_seq_one_letter_code
_entity_poly.pdbx_strand_id
1 'polypeptide(L)'
;SKWQMPAKIDIREIPSFNTRRWTMNRVIGKEIQRMAMGESGRNISWHYLGRVIHPAKYGKTHPEYFPLVKGKRYSHPRKQLCDWTPCLGNPDVQRLCAEHLLTKPFHDGGDAASIAVNDGGGNMCECELCKALDEPGGVTPDNWSNRFFRFYAKVLELARQKDPDAKAIILLYQSATKKVPSHAKIHPGLIGMGTNPTNFDNFAAHGLKQMGLWDHHLDYHYPLIPHYVKRLAANLRHLHKIGMREYFGEVYMIHAANGPKQYVLGRLLWNIDSDVDAVMDEYCAKAFGPEAGPFVKAYYDCWEQVDDRMRQRTETKPAAQDVPEGTVRAGSRQRPWYPPFHISAFCGLEQGDTDKMADLLKKAESSKMTDIERRRLKIVSTYFEYIRCMADRYLISERLRNDTSLTIRQIGELSGRADELGKKFQRMWNEVVSRDNACIYRYAAVPRDKTKKPRMNRIFYNYGDVVSAYLYESVEAALKNLEDRECKGMKRREKAAFWEKMRKECPGMTQIALRLNEISGKPAQNMLKNGNFKQYKPGDPDVPGAHPQLENWLFYEQIGSIQSEEYKSRWKIVPSKASSNHLGIGEGKYPEIRQYVYLPAGVYRFSARCRSTRIPINFKLYQIPEFDPAALKDLDRLRKQRFRTPELVHFSCKPAPGELPVKQVITVPADSWYVLLIYMKEQPKNAWCRLWGVKLEKLP
;
A
#
# COMPACT_ATOMS: atom_id res chain seq x y z
N SER A 1 -46.21 -10.61 25.51
CA SER A 1 -46.15 -10.78 24.05
C SER A 1 -46.17 -12.27 23.73
N LYS A 2 -47.30 -12.79 23.21
CA LYS A 2 -47.48 -14.22 22.92
C LYS A 2 -47.00 -14.53 21.50
N TRP A 3 -45.68 -14.62 21.32
CA TRP A 3 -45.14 -15.32 20.16
C TRP A 3 -45.07 -16.80 20.53
N GLN A 4 -45.94 -17.64 19.95
CA GLN A 4 -45.84 -19.10 20.05
C GLN A 4 -45.13 -19.61 18.79
N MET A 5 -44.01 -20.31 18.95
CA MET A 5 -43.42 -21.04 17.82
C MET A 5 -44.40 -22.15 17.41
N PRO A 6 -44.63 -22.35 16.10
CA PRO A 6 -45.51 -23.40 15.62
C PRO A 6 -44.98 -24.77 16.04
N ALA A 7 -45.89 -25.70 16.33
CA ALA A 7 -45.55 -27.08 16.75
C ALA A 7 -44.81 -27.87 15.66
N LYS A 8 -44.89 -27.42 14.40
CA LYS A 8 -44.12 -27.90 13.26
C LYS A 8 -43.43 -26.72 12.57
N ILE A 9 -42.15 -26.89 12.26
CA ILE A 9 -41.38 -25.99 11.41
C ILE A 9 -41.23 -26.71 10.08
N ASP A 10 -42.02 -26.30 9.07
CA ASP A 10 -42.04 -26.98 7.76
C ASP A 10 -40.79 -26.68 6.92
N ILE A 11 -40.11 -25.57 7.20
CA ILE A 11 -38.91 -25.12 6.47
C ILE A 11 -37.85 -24.68 7.47
N ARG A 12 -36.69 -25.35 7.44
CA ARG A 12 -35.49 -24.94 8.17
C ARG A 12 -34.37 -24.66 7.18
N GLU A 13 -34.04 -23.39 7.00
CA GLU A 13 -32.84 -22.99 6.26
C GLU A 13 -31.69 -22.71 7.23
N ILE A 14 -30.56 -23.39 7.00
CA ILE A 14 -29.32 -23.16 7.74
C ILE A 14 -28.29 -22.64 6.74
N PRO A 15 -27.73 -21.44 6.97
CA PRO A 15 -26.65 -20.93 6.14
C PRO A 15 -25.47 -21.88 6.05
N SER A 16 -24.83 -21.93 4.88
CA SER A 16 -23.60 -22.71 4.66
C SER A 16 -22.44 -22.26 5.56
N PHE A 17 -22.46 -21.00 6.01
CA PHE A 17 -21.48 -20.39 6.90
C PHE A 17 -22.12 -19.91 8.22
N ASN A 18 -21.49 -20.26 9.34
CA ASN A 18 -21.94 -19.90 10.69
C ASN A 18 -21.75 -18.40 10.97
N THR A 19 -20.57 -17.87 10.63
CA THR A 19 -20.24 -16.45 10.72
C THR A 19 -20.17 -15.86 9.33
N ARG A 20 -20.82 -14.71 9.16
CA ARG A 20 -20.82 -13.91 7.94
C ARG A 20 -20.76 -12.47 8.39
N ARG A 21 -19.55 -11.89 8.45
CA ARG A 21 -19.33 -10.58 9.05
C ARG A 21 -18.55 -9.67 8.13
N TRP A 22 -18.75 -8.37 8.30
CA TRP A 22 -18.17 -7.33 7.47
C TRP A 22 -17.46 -6.28 8.35
N THR A 23 -16.28 -5.76 7.95
CA THR A 23 -15.55 -4.71 8.72
C THR A 23 -16.37 -3.44 9.00
N MET A 24 -17.39 -3.17 8.18
CA MET A 24 -17.99 -1.85 8.04
C MET A 24 -19.15 -1.54 9.00
N ASN A 25 -19.40 -2.40 9.99
CA ASN A 25 -20.58 -2.30 10.85
C ASN A 25 -20.57 -1.07 11.81
N ARG A 26 -19.41 -0.49 12.16
CA ARG A 26 -19.35 0.64 13.13
C ARG A 26 -19.62 2.04 12.56
N VAL A 27 -19.53 2.24 11.24
CA VAL A 27 -19.77 3.55 10.59
C VAL A 27 -20.84 3.45 9.50
N ILE A 28 -21.02 2.28 8.88
CA ILE A 28 -21.85 2.07 7.68
C ILE A 28 -22.90 0.93 7.88
N GLY A 29 -23.08 0.41 9.11
CA GLY A 29 -23.96 -0.75 9.38
C GLY A 29 -25.38 -0.69 8.79
N LYS A 30 -25.95 0.52 8.61
CA LYS A 30 -27.23 0.72 7.93
C LYS A 30 -27.23 0.36 6.44
N GLU A 31 -26.13 0.53 5.72
CA GLU A 31 -26.07 0.22 4.28
C GLU A 31 -25.93 -1.29 4.01
N ILE A 32 -25.22 -2.02 4.87
CA ILE A 32 -25.16 -3.50 4.81
C ILE A 32 -26.55 -4.10 5.04
N GLN A 33 -27.28 -3.58 6.04
CA GLN A 33 -28.68 -3.93 6.28
C GLN A 33 -29.57 -3.60 5.08
N ARG A 34 -29.38 -2.43 4.43
CA ARG A 34 -30.13 -2.03 3.22
C ARG A 34 -29.85 -2.89 2.00
N MET A 35 -28.66 -3.49 1.90
CA MET A 35 -28.34 -4.47 0.86
C MET A 35 -28.89 -5.87 1.18
N ALA A 36 -29.57 -6.05 2.31
CA ALA A 36 -30.01 -7.34 2.84
C ALA A 36 -28.87 -8.38 2.95
N MET A 37 -27.62 -7.91 3.07
CA MET A 37 -26.50 -8.78 3.41
C MET A 37 -26.59 -9.08 4.90
N GLY A 38 -27.29 -10.16 5.24
CA GLY A 38 -27.42 -10.62 6.62
C GLY A 38 -26.04 -10.81 7.27
N GLU A 39 -25.92 -10.45 8.54
CA GLU A 39 -24.72 -10.70 9.34
C GLU A 39 -25.03 -11.75 10.41
N SER A 40 -24.06 -12.62 10.67
CA SER A 40 -24.04 -13.49 11.84
C SER A 40 -22.66 -13.40 12.45
N GLY A 41 -22.59 -12.98 13.71
CA GLY A 41 -21.35 -12.76 14.44
C GLY A 41 -20.95 -13.93 15.36
N ARG A 42 -21.34 -15.17 15.06
CA ARG A 42 -21.16 -16.30 15.99
C ARG A 42 -19.71 -16.50 16.46
N ASN A 43 -18.78 -16.69 15.52
CA ASN A 43 -17.38 -17.02 15.81
C ASN A 43 -16.44 -16.03 15.09
N ILE A 44 -16.11 -14.93 15.77
CA ILE A 44 -15.28 -13.87 15.20
C ILE A 44 -13.93 -13.79 15.92
N SER A 45 -12.84 -13.78 15.16
CA SER A 45 -11.49 -13.57 15.69
C SER A 45 -11.02 -12.13 15.51
N TRP A 46 -10.26 -11.65 16.50
CA TRP A 46 -9.39 -10.46 16.44
C TRP A 46 -8.17 -10.76 17.30
N HIS A 47 -7.10 -9.98 17.17
CA HIS A 47 -6.00 -9.98 18.13
C HIS A 47 -6.54 -9.82 19.57
N TYR A 48 -6.29 -10.82 20.44
CA TYR A 48 -7.02 -10.93 21.70
C TYR A 48 -6.16 -11.18 22.93
N LEU A 49 -4.96 -11.76 22.81
CA LEU A 49 -4.14 -12.11 23.98
C LEU A 49 -3.87 -10.92 24.93
N GLY A 50 -3.65 -9.71 24.42
CA GLY A 50 -3.49 -8.49 25.24
C GLY A 50 -4.78 -7.96 25.89
N ARG A 51 -5.94 -8.57 25.61
CA ARG A 51 -7.20 -8.34 26.35
C ARG A 51 -7.30 -9.25 27.57
N VAL A 52 -6.86 -10.51 27.43
CA VAL A 52 -6.77 -11.45 28.56
C VAL A 52 -5.65 -11.01 29.50
N ILE A 53 -4.45 -10.78 28.96
CA ILE A 53 -3.28 -10.30 29.70
C ILE A 53 -3.18 -8.78 29.55
N HIS A 54 -4.16 -8.07 30.12
CA HIS A 54 -4.25 -6.62 29.98
C HIS A 54 -3.08 -5.90 30.68
N PRO A 55 -2.26 -5.09 29.97
CA PRO A 55 -1.12 -4.38 30.56
C PRO A 55 -1.46 -3.52 31.78
N ALA A 56 -2.56 -2.77 31.73
CA ALA A 56 -2.98 -1.94 32.86
C ALA A 56 -3.40 -2.75 34.11
N LYS A 57 -3.80 -4.02 33.95
CA LYS A 57 -4.23 -4.88 35.05
C LYS A 57 -3.06 -5.64 35.67
N TYR A 58 -2.20 -6.20 34.83
CA TYR A 58 -1.17 -7.14 35.25
C TYR A 58 0.26 -6.57 35.20
N GLY A 59 0.50 -5.46 34.48
CA GLY A 59 1.86 -4.98 34.20
C GLY A 59 2.69 -4.60 35.42
N LYS A 60 2.03 -4.18 36.51
CA LYS A 60 2.68 -3.81 37.78
C LYS A 60 2.83 -4.98 38.75
N THR A 61 1.79 -5.80 38.89
CA THR A 61 1.69 -6.86 39.90
C THR A 61 2.16 -8.22 39.41
N HIS A 62 2.13 -8.46 38.11
CA HIS A 62 2.50 -9.72 37.46
C HIS A 62 3.39 -9.51 36.23
N PRO A 63 4.57 -8.89 36.37
CA PRO A 63 5.48 -8.66 35.25
C PRO A 63 5.91 -9.97 34.55
N GLU A 64 5.85 -11.12 35.22
CA GLU A 64 6.12 -12.46 34.71
C GLU A 64 5.13 -12.96 33.64
N TYR A 65 3.96 -12.32 33.51
CA TYR A 65 2.99 -12.61 32.43
C TYR A 65 3.41 -12.01 31.09
N PHE A 66 4.36 -11.07 31.11
CA PHE A 66 4.82 -10.32 29.95
C PHE A 66 6.14 -10.89 29.41
N PRO A 67 6.46 -10.66 28.12
CA PRO A 67 7.62 -11.31 27.53
C PRO A 67 8.92 -10.81 28.17
N LEU A 68 9.84 -11.74 28.42
CA LEU A 68 11.24 -11.44 28.67
C LEU A 68 11.91 -11.21 27.32
N VAL A 69 12.48 -10.03 27.11
CA VAL A 69 13.18 -9.67 25.87
C VAL A 69 14.51 -9.04 26.24
N LYS A 70 15.61 -9.62 25.77
CA LYS A 70 16.98 -9.17 26.08
C LYS A 70 17.20 -9.00 27.59
N GLY A 71 16.75 -9.99 28.36
CA GLY A 71 16.86 -10.02 29.82
C GLY A 71 15.93 -9.08 30.59
N LYS A 72 15.00 -8.36 29.93
CA LYS A 72 14.08 -7.42 30.59
C LYS A 72 12.62 -7.76 30.32
N ARG A 73 11.77 -7.72 31.36
CA ARG A 73 10.32 -7.93 31.22
C ARG A 73 9.67 -6.70 30.58
N TYR A 74 8.97 -6.92 29.47
CA TYR A 74 8.25 -5.87 28.76
C TYR A 74 6.81 -5.71 29.28
N SER A 75 6.65 -5.35 30.56
CA SER A 75 5.35 -5.31 31.24
C SER A 75 4.50 -4.05 31.00
N HIS A 76 5.05 -3.08 30.26
CA HIS A 76 4.40 -1.81 29.94
C HIS A 76 4.45 -1.52 28.43
N PRO A 77 3.84 -2.37 27.58
CA PRO A 77 3.80 -2.16 26.15
C PRO A 77 3.08 -0.86 25.79
N ARG A 78 3.60 -0.13 24.79
CA ARG A 78 2.99 1.15 24.33
C ARG A 78 1.59 0.96 23.73
N LYS A 79 1.31 -0.21 23.16
CA LYS A 79 0.02 -0.59 22.58
C LYS A 79 -0.45 -1.87 23.24
N GLN A 80 -1.75 -1.94 23.55
CA GLN A 80 -2.33 -3.10 24.21
C GLN A 80 -2.22 -4.38 23.37
N LEU A 81 -2.47 -4.31 22.05
CA LEU A 81 -2.66 -5.49 21.20
C LEU A 81 -1.64 -5.60 20.06
N CYS A 82 -0.50 -4.92 20.14
CA CYS A 82 0.40 -4.80 18.99
C CYS A 82 1.87 -4.75 19.41
N ASP A 83 2.72 -5.45 18.64
CA ASP A 83 4.18 -5.53 18.75
C ASP A 83 4.72 -6.23 20.03
N TRP A 84 3.92 -7.09 20.69
CA TRP A 84 4.36 -7.94 21.81
C TRP A 84 3.48 -9.18 22.00
N THR A 85 4.04 -10.26 22.53
CA THR A 85 3.31 -11.50 22.85
C THR A 85 3.45 -11.84 24.34
N PRO A 86 2.39 -12.19 25.09
CA PRO A 86 2.51 -12.63 26.48
C PRO A 86 3.44 -13.84 26.66
N CYS A 87 3.83 -14.11 27.89
CA CYS A 87 4.65 -15.27 28.25
C CYS A 87 3.82 -16.57 28.13
N LEU A 88 3.83 -17.21 26.95
CA LEU A 88 2.98 -18.38 26.64
C LEU A 88 3.33 -19.63 27.47
N GLY A 89 4.56 -19.74 27.95
CA GLY A 89 5.00 -20.83 28.83
C GLY A 89 4.62 -20.66 30.29
N ASN A 90 4.11 -19.49 30.71
CA ASN A 90 3.73 -19.27 32.10
C ASN A 90 2.39 -20.00 32.42
N PRO A 91 2.35 -20.91 33.41
CA PRO A 91 1.14 -21.65 33.77
C PRO A 91 -0.08 -20.76 34.11
N ASP A 92 0.13 -19.61 34.75
CA ASP A 92 -0.96 -18.69 35.08
C ASP A 92 -1.51 -17.99 33.84
N VAL A 93 -0.66 -17.67 32.85
CA VAL A 93 -1.12 -17.15 31.56
C VAL A 93 -1.98 -18.18 30.83
N GLN A 94 -1.56 -19.46 30.85
CA GLN A 94 -2.34 -20.56 30.28
C GLN A 94 -3.68 -20.75 31.01
N ARG A 95 -3.68 -20.74 32.34
CA ARG A 95 -4.89 -20.83 33.17
C ARG A 95 -5.86 -19.68 32.91
N LEU A 96 -5.38 -18.43 32.88
CA LEU A 96 -6.21 -17.25 32.60
C LEU A 96 -6.83 -17.30 31.20
N CYS A 97 -6.09 -17.80 30.20
CA CYS A 97 -6.64 -18.01 28.87
C CYS A 97 -7.70 -19.12 28.87
N ALA A 98 -7.49 -20.22 29.59
CA ALA A 98 -8.46 -21.31 29.72
C ALA A 98 -9.74 -20.84 30.42
N GLU A 99 -9.62 -20.07 31.51
CA GLU A 99 -10.75 -19.41 32.17
C GLU A 99 -11.48 -18.47 31.22
N HIS A 100 -10.76 -17.70 30.41
CA HIS A 100 -11.39 -16.85 29.40
C HIS A 100 -12.25 -17.66 28.41
N LEU A 101 -11.79 -18.83 27.94
CA LEU A 101 -12.62 -19.69 27.07
C LEU A 101 -13.95 -20.09 27.73
N LEU A 102 -14.01 -20.16 29.06
CA LEU A 102 -15.21 -20.50 29.82
C LEU A 102 -16.11 -19.28 30.13
N THR A 103 -15.64 -18.05 29.93
CA THR A 103 -16.42 -16.82 30.21
C THR A 103 -17.58 -16.56 29.23
N LYS A 104 -17.69 -17.34 28.15
CA LYS A 104 -18.78 -17.31 27.14
C LYS A 104 -19.30 -15.91 26.74
N PRO A 105 -18.48 -14.93 26.31
CA PRO A 105 -19.00 -13.71 25.72
C PRO A 105 -19.31 -13.98 24.24
N PHE A 106 -20.42 -14.65 23.95
CA PHE A 106 -20.79 -14.89 22.56
C PHE A 106 -21.54 -13.70 21.99
N HIS A 107 -21.07 -13.17 20.86
CA HIS A 107 -21.93 -12.40 19.97
C HIS A 107 -22.91 -13.39 19.30
N ASP A 108 -24.21 -13.09 19.34
CA ASP A 108 -25.26 -13.80 18.58
C ASP A 108 -25.26 -15.34 18.68
N GLY A 109 -24.95 -15.90 19.86
CA GLY A 109 -25.02 -17.35 20.11
C GLY A 109 -23.86 -18.17 19.51
N GLY A 110 -22.66 -17.58 19.43
CA GLY A 110 -21.39 -18.30 19.21
C GLY A 110 -21.08 -19.41 20.22
N ASP A 111 -20.02 -20.18 19.96
CA ASP A 111 -19.59 -21.30 20.79
C ASP A 111 -18.07 -21.34 21.06
N ALA A 112 -17.30 -20.36 20.57
CA ALA A 112 -15.86 -20.23 20.82
C ALA A 112 -15.42 -18.80 21.23
N ALA A 113 -14.33 -18.70 22.00
CA ALA A 113 -13.70 -17.42 22.37
C ALA A 113 -12.33 -17.26 21.71
N SER A 114 -11.93 -16.02 21.41
CA SER A 114 -10.63 -15.75 20.76
C SER A 114 -9.49 -15.70 21.78
N ILE A 115 -8.41 -16.43 21.48
CA ILE A 115 -7.09 -16.29 22.14
C ILE A 115 -6.01 -16.03 21.08
N ALA A 116 -6.40 -15.38 19.98
CA ALA A 116 -5.49 -15.10 18.89
C ALA A 116 -4.33 -14.18 19.31
N VAL A 117 -3.17 -14.45 18.70
CA VAL A 117 -1.93 -13.68 18.87
C VAL A 117 -2.15 -12.18 18.74
N ASN A 118 -1.34 -11.35 19.39
CA ASN A 118 -1.35 -9.90 19.21
C ASN A 118 -0.82 -9.49 17.82
N ASP A 119 -1.20 -8.30 17.35
CA ASP A 119 -0.82 -7.78 16.04
C ASP A 119 0.69 -7.51 15.93
N GLY A 120 1.24 -7.64 14.73
CA GLY A 120 2.62 -7.27 14.41
C GLY A 120 3.69 -8.26 14.87
N GLY A 121 3.33 -9.34 15.58
CA GLY A 121 4.22 -10.48 15.87
C GLY A 121 5.52 -10.15 16.64
N GLY A 122 5.58 -8.99 17.30
CA GLY A 122 6.80 -8.49 17.94
C GLY A 122 7.06 -9.07 19.33
N ASN A 123 8.29 -8.83 19.84
CA ASN A 123 8.73 -9.11 21.22
C ASN A 123 8.27 -10.47 21.76
N MET A 124 8.77 -11.55 21.16
CA MET A 124 8.56 -12.92 21.64
C MET A 124 9.32 -13.15 22.93
N CYS A 125 8.71 -13.88 23.87
CA CYS A 125 9.33 -14.16 25.16
C CYS A 125 10.53 -15.12 25.02
N GLU A 126 11.64 -14.77 25.65
CA GLU A 126 12.91 -15.51 25.66
C GLU A 126 13.13 -16.28 26.98
N CYS A 127 12.14 -16.37 27.86
CA CYS A 127 12.29 -17.14 29.10
C CYS A 127 12.30 -18.65 28.84
N GLU A 128 12.89 -19.41 29.78
CA GLU A 128 13.05 -20.86 29.65
C GLU A 128 11.72 -21.60 29.50
N LEU A 129 10.65 -21.16 30.16
CA LEU A 129 9.31 -21.74 29.98
C LEU A 129 8.77 -21.58 28.56
N CYS A 130 9.04 -20.44 27.90
CA CYS A 130 8.62 -20.23 26.52
C CYS A 130 9.53 -20.98 25.54
N LYS A 131 10.84 -21.05 25.82
CA LYS A 131 11.78 -21.84 25.02
C LYS A 131 11.49 -23.34 25.09
N ALA A 132 10.99 -23.84 26.21
CA ALA A 132 10.57 -25.24 26.33
C ALA A 132 9.39 -25.60 25.40
N LEU A 133 8.62 -24.61 24.92
CA LEU A 133 7.57 -24.82 23.92
C LEU A 133 8.08 -24.79 22.48
N ASP A 134 9.35 -24.46 22.26
CA ASP A 134 9.93 -24.32 20.93
C ASP A 134 10.36 -25.66 20.33
N GLU A 135 10.80 -25.59 19.08
CA GLU A 135 11.45 -26.70 18.39
C GLU A 135 12.85 -27.02 18.94
N PRO A 136 13.25 -28.30 19.00
CA PRO A 136 14.65 -28.68 19.20
C PRO A 136 15.53 -28.00 18.15
N GLY A 137 16.58 -27.29 18.57
CA GLY A 137 17.43 -26.48 17.67
C GLY A 137 17.06 -25.00 17.58
N GLY A 138 15.95 -24.58 18.22
CA GLY A 138 15.57 -23.19 18.37
C GLY A 138 14.62 -22.66 17.28
N VAL A 139 14.00 -21.51 17.56
CA VAL A 139 13.01 -20.89 16.67
C VAL A 139 13.67 -19.91 15.74
N THR A 140 13.34 -19.99 14.45
CA THR A 140 13.67 -18.90 13.52
C THR A 140 12.63 -17.78 13.67
N PRO A 141 13.02 -16.51 13.48
CA PRO A 141 12.07 -15.39 13.46
C PRO A 141 10.86 -15.62 12.53
N ASP A 142 11.02 -16.47 11.52
CA ASP A 142 10.02 -16.81 10.52
C ASP A 142 9.05 -17.94 10.91
N ASN A 143 9.28 -18.70 12.01
CA ASN A 143 8.44 -19.87 12.34
C ASN A 143 8.32 -20.19 13.85
N TRP A 144 7.42 -19.50 14.55
CA TRP A 144 7.02 -19.76 15.94
C TRP A 144 5.84 -20.73 16.10
N SER A 145 5.40 -21.37 15.02
CA SER A 145 4.15 -22.13 14.97
C SER A 145 4.02 -23.17 16.09
N ASN A 146 5.04 -24.02 16.31
CA ASN A 146 4.97 -25.06 17.35
C ASN A 146 4.75 -24.50 18.76
N ARG A 147 5.41 -23.40 19.13
CA ARG A 147 5.20 -22.73 20.43
C ARG A 147 3.74 -22.35 20.63
N PHE A 148 3.16 -21.70 19.64
CA PHE A 148 1.76 -21.26 19.70
C PHE A 148 0.81 -22.45 19.73
N PHE A 149 1.00 -23.46 18.88
CA PHE A 149 0.13 -24.64 18.87
C PHE A 149 0.22 -25.48 20.16
N ARG A 150 1.41 -25.61 20.78
CA ARG A 150 1.55 -26.23 22.12
C ARG A 150 0.84 -25.42 23.20
N PHE A 151 0.99 -24.10 23.18
CA PHE A 151 0.26 -23.21 24.09
C PHE A 151 -1.27 -23.36 23.92
N TYR A 152 -1.76 -23.34 22.69
CA TYR A 152 -3.18 -23.47 22.40
C TYR A 152 -3.75 -24.83 22.81
N ALA A 153 -3.02 -25.92 22.55
CA ALA A 153 -3.39 -27.24 23.01
C ALA A 153 -3.49 -27.27 24.54
N LYS A 154 -2.49 -26.73 25.25
CA LYS A 154 -2.50 -26.70 26.72
C LYS A 154 -3.66 -25.89 27.30
N VAL A 155 -3.95 -24.73 26.72
CA VAL A 155 -5.11 -23.90 27.12
C VAL A 155 -6.43 -24.65 26.93
N LEU A 156 -6.58 -25.36 25.80
CA LEU A 156 -7.78 -26.15 25.52
C LEU A 156 -7.90 -27.39 26.42
N GLU A 157 -6.80 -28.08 26.72
CA GLU A 157 -6.78 -29.17 27.70
C GLU A 157 -7.29 -28.69 29.07
N LEU A 158 -6.80 -27.54 29.55
CA LEU A 158 -7.23 -26.95 30.81
C LEU A 158 -8.71 -26.54 30.79
N ALA A 159 -9.18 -25.94 29.69
CA ALA A 159 -10.59 -25.55 29.56
C ALA A 159 -11.52 -26.77 29.50
N ARG A 160 -11.11 -27.82 28.78
CA ARG A 160 -11.92 -29.04 28.58
C ARG A 160 -12.04 -29.95 29.80
N GLN A 161 -11.20 -29.76 30.80
CA GLN A 161 -11.43 -30.35 32.13
C GLN A 161 -12.73 -29.83 32.77
N LYS A 162 -13.20 -28.62 32.39
CA LYS A 162 -14.41 -27.99 32.94
C LYS A 162 -15.57 -27.96 31.95
N ASP A 163 -15.29 -27.78 30.67
CA ASP A 163 -16.28 -27.78 29.58
C ASP A 163 -15.73 -28.60 28.40
N PRO A 164 -16.11 -29.88 28.23
CA PRO A 164 -15.60 -30.76 27.16
C PRO A 164 -15.76 -30.18 25.75
N ASP A 165 -16.76 -29.31 25.55
CA ASP A 165 -17.08 -28.68 24.28
C ASP A 165 -16.34 -27.36 24.06
N ALA A 166 -15.48 -26.92 25.00
CA ALA A 166 -14.72 -25.69 24.87
C ALA A 166 -13.93 -25.62 23.56
N LYS A 167 -14.06 -24.48 22.89
CA LYS A 167 -13.40 -24.13 21.62
C LYS A 167 -12.65 -22.82 21.74
N ALA A 168 -11.58 -22.71 20.95
CA ALA A 168 -10.74 -21.51 20.89
C ALA A 168 -10.56 -21.05 19.45
N ILE A 169 -10.80 -19.75 19.22
CA ILE A 169 -10.51 -19.11 17.94
C ILE A 169 -9.09 -18.54 17.97
N ILE A 170 -8.30 -18.90 16.97
CA ILE A 170 -6.93 -18.40 16.77
C ILE A 170 -6.83 -17.70 15.42
N LEU A 171 -5.82 -16.84 15.25
CA LEU A 171 -5.45 -16.33 13.94
C LEU A 171 -4.32 -17.17 13.36
N LEU A 172 -4.43 -17.57 12.10
CA LEU A 172 -3.34 -18.12 11.27
C LEU A 172 -2.56 -16.94 10.69
N TYR A 173 -1.64 -16.39 11.49
CA TYR A 173 -1.10 -15.04 11.31
C TYR A 173 0.41 -14.96 11.50
N GLN A 174 1.09 -14.47 10.45
CA GLN A 174 2.54 -14.20 10.43
C GLN A 174 3.38 -15.34 11.04
N SER A 175 4.57 -15.03 11.54
CA SER A 175 5.47 -16.05 12.09
C SER A 175 4.89 -16.82 13.27
N ALA A 176 3.81 -16.36 13.92
CA ALA A 176 3.17 -17.04 15.05
C ALA A 176 2.49 -18.35 14.67
N THR A 177 1.79 -18.41 13.52
CA THR A 177 0.96 -19.55 13.11
C THR A 177 0.82 -19.67 11.59
N LYS A 178 1.77 -19.12 10.81
CA LYS A 178 1.75 -19.19 9.33
C LYS A 178 1.94 -20.60 8.79
N LYS A 179 2.68 -21.46 9.49
CA LYS A 179 2.97 -22.84 9.05
C LYS A 179 2.25 -23.84 9.94
N VAL A 180 1.96 -25.01 9.38
CA VAL A 180 1.50 -26.16 10.17
C VAL A 180 2.59 -26.51 11.18
N PRO A 181 2.24 -26.79 12.45
CA PRO A 181 3.21 -27.25 13.43
C PRO A 181 3.82 -28.60 13.01
N SER A 182 5.14 -28.68 12.97
CA SER A 182 5.86 -29.89 12.58
C SER A 182 5.81 -31.01 13.63
N HIS A 183 5.71 -30.67 14.92
CA HIS A 183 5.71 -31.66 16.02
C HIS A 183 4.56 -31.49 17.01
N ALA A 184 3.87 -30.34 17.02
CA ALA A 184 2.69 -30.15 17.85
C ALA A 184 1.43 -30.65 17.12
N LYS A 185 0.61 -31.47 17.79
CA LYS A 185 -0.70 -31.84 17.24
C LYS A 185 -1.64 -30.64 17.27
N ILE A 186 -2.41 -30.46 16.21
CA ILE A 186 -3.50 -29.48 16.19
C ILE A 186 -4.64 -30.02 17.05
N HIS A 187 -4.98 -29.29 18.12
CA HIS A 187 -6.06 -29.69 19.00
C HIS A 187 -7.43 -29.50 18.30
N PRO A 188 -8.36 -30.49 18.34
CA PRO A 188 -9.59 -30.46 17.55
C PRO A 188 -10.61 -29.38 17.98
N GLY A 189 -10.41 -28.76 19.13
CA GLY A 189 -11.19 -27.59 19.59
C GLY A 189 -10.76 -26.25 19.00
N LEU A 190 -9.76 -26.23 18.12
CA LEU A 190 -9.29 -25.00 17.49
C LEU A 190 -10.13 -24.63 16.27
N ILE A 191 -10.46 -23.34 16.18
CA ILE A 191 -11.00 -22.69 14.99
C ILE A 191 -9.92 -21.73 14.47
N GLY A 192 -9.34 -22.01 13.30
CA GLY A 192 -8.28 -21.17 12.73
C GLY A 192 -8.82 -20.14 11.74
N MET A 193 -8.62 -18.85 12.02
CA MET A 193 -9.00 -17.74 11.15
C MET A 193 -7.77 -17.19 10.42
N GLY A 194 -7.70 -17.27 9.10
CA GLY A 194 -6.53 -16.80 8.33
C GLY A 194 -6.87 -15.76 7.27
N THR A 195 -5.91 -14.92 6.91
CA THR A 195 -6.04 -13.95 5.80
C THR A 195 -5.53 -14.48 4.46
N ASN A 196 -4.83 -15.61 4.47
CA ASN A 196 -4.29 -16.23 3.28
C ASN A 196 -4.76 -17.70 3.20
N PRO A 197 -5.72 -18.02 2.31
CA PRO A 197 -6.29 -19.36 2.21
C PRO A 197 -5.32 -20.40 1.62
N THR A 198 -4.17 -20.00 1.04
CA THR A 198 -3.28 -20.94 0.32
C THR A 198 -2.67 -22.04 1.18
N ASN A 199 -2.65 -21.88 2.51
CA ASN A 199 -2.15 -22.92 3.42
C ASN A 199 -3.29 -23.70 4.13
N PHE A 200 -4.57 -23.42 3.81
CA PHE A 200 -5.70 -24.02 4.53
C PHE A 200 -5.82 -25.51 4.25
N ASP A 201 -5.56 -25.97 3.03
CA ASP A 201 -5.52 -27.40 2.69
C ASP A 201 -4.52 -28.16 3.57
N ASN A 202 -3.34 -27.57 3.76
CA ASN A 202 -2.31 -28.16 4.60
C ASN A 202 -2.73 -28.22 6.07
N PHE A 203 -3.34 -27.15 6.60
CA PHE A 203 -3.89 -27.15 7.96
C PHE A 203 -5.03 -28.18 8.12
N ALA A 204 -5.93 -28.29 7.15
CA ALA A 204 -7.02 -29.26 7.14
C ALA A 204 -6.48 -30.70 7.15
N ALA A 205 -5.49 -30.99 6.28
CA ALA A 205 -4.83 -32.30 6.22
C ALA A 205 -4.14 -32.68 7.55
N HIS A 206 -3.71 -31.70 8.34
CA HIS A 206 -3.08 -31.91 9.65
C HIS A 206 -4.06 -31.79 10.84
N GLY A 207 -5.37 -31.81 10.58
CA GLY A 207 -6.39 -31.99 11.61
C GLY A 207 -7.07 -30.71 12.10
N LEU A 208 -6.84 -29.55 11.47
CA LEU A 208 -7.65 -28.36 11.74
C LEU A 208 -9.02 -28.50 11.07
N LYS A 209 -10.04 -28.86 11.86
CA LYS A 209 -11.37 -29.24 11.34
C LYS A 209 -12.30 -28.05 11.02
N GLN A 210 -12.06 -26.90 11.63
CA GLN A 210 -12.90 -25.71 11.44
C GLN A 210 -12.01 -24.49 11.20
N MET A 211 -12.31 -23.77 10.13
CA MET A 211 -11.54 -22.62 9.71
C MET A 211 -12.43 -21.43 9.38
N GLY A 212 -11.81 -20.26 9.38
CA GLY A 212 -12.40 -19.04 8.87
C GLY A 212 -11.47 -18.27 7.95
N LEU A 213 -12.06 -17.55 7.01
CA LEU A 213 -11.34 -16.63 6.12
C LEU A 213 -11.60 -15.19 6.56
N TRP A 214 -10.52 -14.47 6.83
CA TRP A 214 -10.49 -13.03 6.83
C TRP A 214 -10.13 -12.57 5.42
N ASP A 215 -11.15 -12.31 4.61
CA ASP A 215 -10.96 -11.88 3.23
C ASP A 215 -10.80 -10.37 3.18
N HIS A 216 -9.63 -9.89 2.75
CA HIS A 216 -9.41 -8.46 2.55
C HIS A 216 -10.22 -7.89 1.39
N HIS A 217 -10.73 -8.76 0.51
CA HIS A 217 -11.16 -8.46 -0.85
C HIS A 217 -10.07 -7.70 -1.61
N LEU A 218 -9.82 -8.00 -2.88
CA LEU A 218 -8.83 -7.26 -3.70
C LEU A 218 -9.27 -5.80 -4.02
N ASP A 219 -9.99 -5.16 -3.10
CA ASP A 219 -10.74 -3.92 -3.31
C ASP A 219 -10.09 -2.75 -2.54
N TYR A 220 -9.23 -3.03 -1.55
CA TYR A 220 -8.67 -1.99 -0.66
C TYR A 220 -7.73 -1.01 -1.37
N HIS A 221 -7.18 -1.41 -2.52
CA HIS A 221 -6.15 -0.64 -3.21
C HIS A 221 -6.32 -0.51 -4.72
N TYR A 222 -7.11 -1.31 -5.42
CA TYR A 222 -7.03 -1.38 -6.89
C TYR A 222 -7.77 -0.23 -7.62
N PRO A 223 -7.22 0.28 -8.74
CA PRO A 223 -7.84 1.33 -9.53
C PRO A 223 -8.83 0.77 -10.55
N LEU A 224 -8.85 -0.54 -10.81
CA LEU A 224 -9.78 -1.20 -11.74
C LEU A 224 -11.01 -1.74 -11.01
N ILE A 225 -11.94 -2.32 -11.77
CA ILE A 225 -13.06 -3.11 -11.23
C ILE A 225 -12.58 -4.56 -11.08
N PRO A 226 -12.18 -5.01 -9.88
CA PRO A 226 -11.85 -6.40 -9.64
C PRO A 226 -13.15 -7.23 -9.58
N HIS A 227 -13.56 -7.79 -10.71
CA HIS A 227 -14.72 -8.68 -10.81
C HIS A 227 -14.26 -10.11 -11.06
N TYR A 228 -14.67 -11.07 -10.22
CA TYR A 228 -14.15 -12.45 -10.22
C TYR A 228 -15.12 -13.42 -9.52
N VAL A 229 -16.41 -13.30 -9.82
CA VAL A 229 -17.48 -14.02 -9.09
C VAL A 229 -17.40 -15.54 -9.25
N LYS A 230 -16.96 -16.05 -10.41
CA LYS A 230 -16.79 -17.48 -10.66
C LYS A 230 -15.63 -18.07 -9.87
N ARG A 231 -14.48 -17.38 -9.87
CA ARG A 231 -13.33 -17.72 -9.02
C ARG A 231 -13.70 -17.69 -7.55
N LEU A 232 -14.40 -16.63 -7.13
CA LEU A 232 -14.85 -16.49 -5.75
C LEU A 232 -15.68 -17.71 -5.33
N ALA A 233 -16.63 -18.14 -6.17
CA ALA A 233 -17.43 -19.32 -5.92
C ALA A 233 -16.59 -20.61 -5.86
N ALA A 234 -15.68 -20.82 -6.82
CA ALA A 234 -14.80 -21.99 -6.82
C ALA A 234 -13.94 -22.06 -5.54
N ASN A 235 -13.35 -20.93 -5.15
CA ASN A 235 -12.54 -20.83 -3.94
C ASN A 235 -13.39 -21.08 -2.68
N LEU A 236 -14.56 -20.44 -2.56
CA LEU A 236 -15.42 -20.63 -1.40
C LEU A 236 -15.93 -22.08 -1.29
N ARG A 237 -16.29 -22.72 -2.41
CA ARG A 237 -16.71 -24.13 -2.43
C ARG A 237 -15.59 -25.06 -1.99
N HIS A 238 -14.38 -24.85 -2.51
CA HIS A 238 -13.20 -25.60 -2.08
C HIS A 238 -12.93 -25.42 -0.58
N LEU A 239 -12.87 -24.17 -0.12
CA LEU A 239 -12.61 -23.85 1.28
C LEU A 239 -13.71 -24.40 2.21
N HIS A 240 -14.97 -24.37 1.78
CA HIS A 240 -16.08 -24.98 2.51
C HIS A 240 -15.92 -26.50 2.60
N LYS A 241 -15.53 -27.18 1.51
CA LYS A 241 -15.26 -28.63 1.50
C LYS A 241 -14.21 -29.04 2.54
N ILE A 242 -13.17 -28.22 2.75
CA ILE A 242 -12.10 -28.49 3.72
C ILE A 242 -12.38 -27.96 5.14
N GLY A 243 -13.62 -27.54 5.44
CA GLY A 243 -14.05 -27.19 6.80
C GLY A 243 -14.11 -25.70 7.12
N MET A 244 -13.99 -24.81 6.12
CA MET A 244 -14.25 -23.38 6.35
C MET A 244 -15.74 -23.15 6.63
N ARG A 245 -16.04 -22.53 7.77
CA ARG A 245 -17.42 -22.21 8.21
C ARG A 245 -17.58 -20.77 8.66
N GLU A 246 -16.49 -20.05 8.83
CA GLU A 246 -16.50 -18.66 9.29
C GLU A 246 -16.00 -17.73 8.18
N TYR A 247 -16.71 -16.64 7.94
CA TYR A 247 -16.32 -15.65 6.94
C TYR A 247 -16.34 -14.25 7.55
N PHE A 248 -15.22 -13.56 7.40
CA PHE A 248 -15.08 -12.15 7.71
C PHE A 248 -14.56 -11.41 6.47
N GLY A 249 -15.42 -10.58 5.86
CA GLY A 249 -15.07 -9.75 4.73
C GLY A 249 -14.68 -8.34 5.15
N GLU A 250 -13.43 -7.96 4.89
CA GLU A 250 -13.02 -6.56 4.92
C GLU A 250 -13.44 -5.86 3.62
N VAL A 251 -14.75 -5.70 3.46
CA VAL A 251 -15.39 -5.19 2.24
C VAL A 251 -15.40 -3.67 2.19
N TYR A 252 -15.08 -3.12 1.01
CA TYR A 252 -15.14 -1.69 0.72
C TYR A 252 -16.32 -1.34 -0.19
N MET A 253 -17.01 -0.26 0.16
CA MET A 253 -18.30 0.14 -0.43
C MET A 253 -18.12 0.97 -1.70
N ILE A 254 -17.49 0.40 -2.74
CA ILE A 254 -17.50 0.94 -4.10
C ILE A 254 -18.58 0.18 -4.88
N HIS A 255 -19.85 0.59 -4.77
CA HIS A 255 -20.98 -0.17 -5.31
C HIS A 255 -20.88 -0.44 -6.82
N ALA A 256 -20.37 0.54 -7.58
CA ALA A 256 -20.16 0.39 -9.02
C ALA A 256 -19.20 -0.77 -9.37
N ALA A 257 -18.20 -1.03 -8.53
CA ALA A 257 -17.23 -2.10 -8.75
C ALA A 257 -17.63 -3.41 -8.06
N ASN A 258 -18.09 -3.31 -6.81
CA ASN A 258 -18.20 -4.44 -5.89
C ASN A 258 -19.64 -4.91 -5.67
N GLY A 259 -20.66 -4.12 -6.03
CA GLY A 259 -22.07 -4.46 -5.80
C GLY A 259 -22.46 -5.88 -6.21
N PRO A 260 -22.31 -6.28 -7.48
CA PRO A 260 -22.66 -7.64 -7.91
C PRO A 260 -21.82 -8.72 -7.21
N LYS A 261 -20.51 -8.48 -7.04
CA LYS A 261 -19.60 -9.42 -6.38
C LYS A 261 -19.98 -9.65 -4.91
N GLN A 262 -20.33 -8.59 -4.19
CA GLN A 262 -20.81 -8.66 -2.80
C GLN A 262 -22.17 -9.34 -2.71
N TYR A 263 -23.05 -9.15 -3.70
CA TYR A 263 -24.32 -9.85 -3.78
C TYR A 263 -24.13 -11.36 -3.97
N VAL A 264 -23.29 -11.76 -4.93
CA VAL A 264 -22.92 -13.17 -5.15
C VAL A 264 -22.28 -13.76 -3.90
N LEU A 265 -21.35 -13.06 -3.27
CA LEU A 265 -20.73 -13.47 -2.02
C LEU A 265 -21.79 -13.73 -0.93
N GLY A 266 -22.71 -12.80 -0.71
CA GLY A 266 -23.79 -12.97 0.27
C GLY A 266 -24.64 -14.21 0.01
N ARG A 267 -24.96 -14.48 -1.27
CA ARG A 267 -25.72 -15.68 -1.68
C ARG A 267 -24.93 -16.97 -1.47
N LEU A 268 -23.64 -17.00 -1.81
CA LEU A 268 -22.76 -18.16 -1.57
C LEU A 268 -22.55 -18.44 -0.07
N LEU A 269 -22.46 -17.39 0.75
CA LEU A 269 -22.35 -17.55 2.20
C LEU A 269 -23.66 -18.06 2.83
N TRP A 270 -24.81 -17.81 2.20
CA TRP A 270 -26.10 -18.41 2.58
C TRP A 270 -26.19 -19.86 2.07
N ASN A 271 -25.99 -20.08 0.77
CA ASN A 271 -26.03 -21.37 0.12
C ASN A 271 -24.82 -21.51 -0.81
N ILE A 272 -23.86 -22.36 -0.43
CA ILE A 272 -22.59 -22.56 -1.15
C ILE A 272 -22.77 -23.16 -2.55
N ASP A 273 -23.90 -23.81 -2.78
CA ASP A 273 -24.29 -24.43 -4.05
C ASP A 273 -25.06 -23.46 -4.96
N SER A 274 -25.22 -22.19 -4.57
CA SER A 274 -25.89 -21.18 -5.40
C SER A 274 -25.27 -21.12 -6.81
N ASP A 275 -26.12 -21.08 -7.83
CA ASP A 275 -25.72 -20.84 -9.21
C ASP A 275 -25.30 -19.37 -9.37
N VAL A 276 -24.03 -19.15 -9.71
CA VAL A 276 -23.42 -17.82 -9.80
C VAL A 276 -23.98 -17.03 -10.96
N ASP A 277 -24.20 -17.66 -12.11
CA ASP A 277 -24.72 -16.97 -13.29
C ASP A 277 -26.18 -16.55 -13.07
N ALA A 278 -27.00 -17.44 -12.49
CA ALA A 278 -28.37 -17.11 -12.11
C ALA A 278 -28.45 -15.99 -11.05
N VAL A 279 -27.52 -15.98 -10.07
CA VAL A 279 -27.45 -14.91 -9.07
C VAL A 279 -27.01 -13.58 -9.70
N MET A 280 -26.13 -13.60 -10.69
CA MET A 280 -25.74 -12.41 -11.45
C MET A 280 -26.91 -11.89 -12.30
N ASP A 281 -27.66 -12.77 -12.97
CA ASP A 281 -28.89 -12.41 -13.69
C ASP A 281 -29.91 -11.77 -12.75
N GLU A 282 -30.15 -12.39 -11.59
CA GLU A 282 -31.04 -11.86 -10.55
C GLU A 282 -30.61 -10.46 -10.10
N TYR A 283 -29.32 -10.27 -9.78
CA TYR A 283 -28.79 -8.97 -9.35
C TYR A 283 -29.00 -7.91 -10.42
N CYS A 284 -28.59 -8.20 -11.66
CA CYS A 284 -28.65 -7.25 -12.75
C CYS A 284 -30.09 -6.88 -13.12
N ALA A 285 -31.02 -7.84 -13.14
CA ALA A 285 -32.43 -7.59 -13.36
C ALA A 285 -33.06 -6.74 -12.25
N LYS A 286 -32.75 -7.01 -10.97
CA LYS A 286 -33.28 -6.24 -9.83
C LYS A 286 -32.66 -4.85 -9.70
N ALA A 287 -31.40 -4.70 -10.09
CA ALA A 287 -30.66 -3.45 -9.95
C ALA A 287 -30.96 -2.47 -11.10
N PHE A 288 -31.07 -2.97 -12.33
CA PHE A 288 -31.11 -2.16 -13.55
C PHE A 288 -32.35 -2.43 -14.43
N GLY A 289 -33.22 -3.35 -14.05
CA GLY A 289 -34.40 -3.73 -14.84
C GLY A 289 -34.11 -4.87 -15.83
N PRO A 290 -35.17 -5.55 -16.33
CA PRO A 290 -35.02 -6.75 -17.16
C PRO A 290 -34.41 -6.46 -18.54
N GLU A 291 -34.58 -5.27 -19.10
CA GLU A 291 -34.01 -4.90 -20.42
C GLU A 291 -32.54 -4.48 -20.32
N ALA A 292 -32.17 -3.66 -19.33
CA ALA A 292 -30.80 -3.18 -19.17
C ALA A 292 -29.89 -4.23 -18.48
N GLY A 293 -30.46 -5.06 -17.62
CA GLY A 293 -29.75 -6.05 -16.81
C GLY A 293 -28.77 -6.93 -17.59
N PRO A 294 -29.19 -7.58 -18.70
CA PRO A 294 -28.29 -8.43 -19.51
C PRO A 294 -27.04 -7.70 -20.03
N PHE A 295 -27.19 -6.44 -20.44
CA PHE A 295 -26.04 -5.64 -20.91
C PHE A 295 -25.09 -5.26 -19.76
N VAL A 296 -25.64 -4.98 -18.58
CA VAL A 296 -24.82 -4.71 -17.38
C VAL A 296 -24.12 -5.97 -16.89
N LYS A 297 -24.76 -7.14 -16.96
CA LYS A 297 -24.09 -8.42 -16.68
C LYS A 297 -22.92 -8.65 -17.64
N ALA A 298 -23.15 -8.53 -18.94
CA ALA A 298 -22.10 -8.67 -19.95
C ALA A 298 -20.93 -7.70 -19.73
N TYR A 299 -21.21 -6.49 -19.22
CA TYR A 299 -20.18 -5.52 -18.82
C TYR A 299 -19.29 -6.05 -17.68
N TYR A 300 -19.89 -6.66 -16.65
CA TYR A 300 -19.13 -7.28 -15.55
C TYR A 300 -18.43 -8.56 -15.98
N ASP A 301 -19.02 -9.35 -16.88
CA ASP A 301 -18.39 -10.54 -17.47
C ASP A 301 -17.11 -10.16 -18.24
N CYS A 302 -17.08 -9.01 -18.92
CA CYS A 302 -15.85 -8.48 -19.53
C CYS A 302 -14.76 -8.19 -18.47
N TRP A 303 -15.12 -7.65 -17.30
CA TRP A 303 -14.15 -7.42 -16.22
C TRP A 303 -13.63 -8.73 -15.61
N GLU A 304 -14.47 -9.78 -15.54
CA GLU A 304 -14.03 -11.11 -15.13
C GLU A 304 -13.03 -11.72 -16.11
N GLN A 305 -13.24 -11.55 -17.41
CA GLN A 305 -12.28 -11.97 -18.44
C GLN A 305 -10.93 -11.24 -18.32
N VAL A 306 -10.95 -9.95 -18.00
CA VAL A 306 -9.73 -9.17 -17.74
C VAL A 306 -8.99 -9.70 -16.50
N ASP A 307 -9.70 -10.01 -15.41
CA ASP A 307 -9.11 -10.59 -14.20
C ASP A 307 -8.53 -11.99 -14.43
N ASP A 308 -9.19 -12.84 -15.23
CA ASP A 308 -8.68 -14.16 -15.60
C ASP A 308 -7.40 -14.05 -16.45
N ARG A 309 -7.37 -13.18 -17.46
CA ARG A 309 -6.15 -12.92 -18.25
C ARG A 309 -5.01 -12.36 -17.41
N MET A 310 -5.33 -11.42 -16.51
CA MET A 310 -4.34 -10.86 -15.57
C MET A 310 -3.67 -12.00 -14.80
N ARG A 311 -4.48 -12.91 -14.23
CA ARG A 311 -3.93 -14.03 -13.47
C ARG A 311 -3.13 -14.99 -14.31
N GLN A 312 -3.63 -15.41 -15.48
CA GLN A 312 -2.86 -16.26 -16.39
C GLN A 312 -1.48 -15.65 -16.68
N ARG A 313 -1.40 -14.35 -17.00
CA ARG A 313 -0.14 -13.65 -17.28
C ARG A 313 0.77 -13.52 -16.06
N THR A 314 0.21 -13.45 -14.84
CA THR A 314 0.99 -13.44 -13.60
C THR A 314 1.43 -14.84 -13.14
N GLU A 315 0.66 -15.87 -13.45
CA GLU A 315 0.94 -17.28 -13.10
C GLU A 315 1.92 -17.93 -14.11
N THR A 316 1.88 -17.53 -15.39
CA THR A 316 2.85 -17.97 -16.41
C THR A 316 4.20 -17.27 -16.33
N LYS A 317 4.32 -16.20 -15.53
CA LYS A 317 5.62 -15.71 -15.09
C LYS A 317 6.08 -16.66 -13.97
N PRO A 318 7.21 -17.39 -14.13
CA PRO A 318 7.71 -18.21 -13.05
C PRO A 318 7.78 -17.34 -11.79
N ALA A 319 7.32 -17.89 -10.66
CA ALA A 319 7.43 -17.23 -9.37
C ALA A 319 8.89 -16.78 -9.17
N ALA A 320 9.15 -15.49 -9.41
CA ALA A 320 10.38 -14.78 -9.11
C ALA A 320 11.69 -15.61 -9.26
N GLN A 321 12.05 -16.00 -10.50
CA GLN A 321 13.43 -16.40 -10.79
C GLN A 321 14.21 -15.36 -11.63
N ASP A 322 13.55 -14.46 -12.36
CA ASP A 322 14.23 -13.41 -13.15
C ASP A 322 13.86 -11.97 -12.77
N VAL A 323 13.37 -11.78 -11.55
CA VAL A 323 13.41 -10.46 -10.92
C VAL A 323 14.68 -10.46 -10.06
N PRO A 324 15.70 -9.63 -10.36
CA PRO A 324 16.97 -9.65 -9.64
C PRO A 324 16.72 -9.68 -8.14
N GLU A 325 17.35 -10.66 -7.48
CA GLU A 325 17.28 -10.96 -6.05
C GLU A 325 17.36 -9.66 -5.23
N GLY A 326 16.20 -9.10 -4.90
CA GLY A 326 16.13 -7.75 -4.33
C GLY A 326 14.73 -7.20 -4.15
N THR A 327 13.76 -7.58 -4.99
CA THR A 327 12.47 -6.84 -5.04
C THR A 327 11.21 -7.59 -4.60
N VAL A 328 11.25 -8.88 -4.27
CA VAL A 328 10.06 -9.56 -3.70
C VAL A 328 10.44 -10.49 -2.55
N ARG A 329 10.68 -9.93 -1.35
CA ARG A 329 10.57 -10.71 -0.11
C ARG A 329 9.15 -10.60 0.44
N ALA A 330 8.40 -11.69 0.29
CA ALA A 330 7.20 -12.01 1.06
C ALA A 330 7.52 -11.97 2.56
N GLY A 331 7.35 -10.81 3.19
CA GLY A 331 7.61 -10.63 4.63
C GLY A 331 8.04 -9.23 5.05
N SER A 332 8.41 -8.35 4.12
CA SER A 332 8.66 -6.96 4.50
C SER A 332 7.33 -6.21 4.64
N ARG A 333 7.23 -5.32 5.63
CA ARG A 333 6.22 -4.26 5.76
C ARG A 333 6.34 -3.25 4.61
N GLN A 334 6.53 -3.72 3.37
CA GLN A 334 6.38 -2.93 2.16
C GLN A 334 4.89 -2.62 2.03
N ARG A 335 4.60 -1.41 2.48
CA ARG A 335 3.36 -0.71 2.27
C ARG A 335 2.85 -1.00 0.84
N PRO A 336 1.55 -1.30 0.64
CA PRO A 336 0.90 -1.58 -0.65
C PRO A 336 0.85 -0.38 -1.61
N TRP A 337 1.87 0.47 -1.56
CA TRP A 337 2.01 1.74 -2.24
C TRP A 337 3.16 1.69 -3.27
N TYR A 338 3.61 0.49 -3.63
CA TYR A 338 4.71 0.28 -4.57
C TYR A 338 4.21 0.31 -6.03
N PRO A 339 4.86 1.06 -6.94
CA PRO A 339 4.46 1.23 -8.35
C PRO A 339 4.22 -0.05 -9.17
N PRO A 340 4.97 -1.16 -9.01
CA PRO A 340 4.81 -2.36 -9.85
C PRO A 340 3.45 -3.07 -9.69
N PHE A 341 2.88 -3.04 -8.48
CA PHE A 341 1.56 -3.65 -8.22
C PHE A 341 0.41 -2.89 -8.89
N HIS A 342 0.60 -1.59 -9.17
CA HIS A 342 -0.44 -0.74 -9.72
C HIS A 342 -0.59 -0.87 -11.23
N ILE A 343 0.51 -1.09 -11.96
CA ILE A 343 0.47 -1.33 -13.41
C ILE A 343 0.05 -2.77 -13.70
N SER A 344 0.50 -3.74 -12.89
CA SER A 344 0.10 -5.15 -13.05
C SER A 344 -1.41 -5.36 -12.92
N ALA A 345 -2.13 -4.49 -12.20
CA ALA A 345 -3.59 -4.50 -12.21
C ALA A 345 -4.17 -4.40 -13.63
N PHE A 346 -3.54 -3.65 -14.53
CA PHE A 346 -4.00 -3.46 -15.91
C PHE A 346 -3.51 -4.54 -16.87
N CYS A 347 -2.63 -5.44 -16.45
CA CYS A 347 -1.97 -6.37 -17.37
C CYS A 347 -2.89 -7.41 -18.00
N GLY A 348 -4.13 -7.56 -17.54
CA GLY A 348 -5.15 -8.40 -18.19
C GLY A 348 -5.91 -7.70 -19.32
N LEU A 349 -5.77 -6.37 -19.48
CA LEU A 349 -6.46 -5.63 -20.53
C LEU A 349 -5.86 -5.89 -21.91
N GLU A 350 -6.72 -5.86 -22.91
CA GLU A 350 -6.43 -5.97 -24.33
C GLU A 350 -7.09 -4.81 -25.11
N GLN A 351 -6.59 -4.57 -26.32
CA GLN A 351 -7.14 -3.52 -27.18
C GLN A 351 -8.61 -3.85 -27.51
N GLY A 352 -9.50 -2.87 -27.28
CA GLY A 352 -10.93 -3.01 -27.56
C GLY A 352 -11.80 -3.47 -26.37
N ASP A 353 -11.20 -3.95 -25.27
CA ASP A 353 -11.96 -4.33 -24.06
C ASP A 353 -12.80 -3.15 -23.54
N THR A 354 -12.17 -1.97 -23.40
CA THR A 354 -12.81 -0.78 -22.85
C THR A 354 -13.86 -0.19 -23.80
N ASP A 355 -13.69 -0.34 -25.11
CA ASP A 355 -14.68 0.05 -26.11
C ASP A 355 -15.92 -0.86 -26.03
N LYS A 356 -15.71 -2.18 -25.97
CA LYS A 356 -16.78 -3.17 -25.77
C LYS A 356 -17.57 -2.89 -24.50
N MET A 357 -16.89 -2.64 -23.39
CA MET A 357 -17.53 -2.30 -22.11
C MET A 357 -18.36 -1.00 -22.22
N ALA A 358 -17.85 0.01 -22.93
CA ALA A 358 -18.58 1.26 -23.14
C ALA A 358 -19.84 1.06 -23.99
N ASP A 359 -19.76 0.26 -25.05
CA ASP A 359 -20.90 -0.06 -25.91
C ASP A 359 -21.99 -0.81 -25.15
N LEU A 360 -21.61 -1.75 -24.27
CA LEU A 360 -22.55 -2.47 -23.40
C LEU A 360 -23.30 -1.51 -22.47
N LEU A 361 -22.58 -0.58 -21.82
CA LEU A 361 -23.23 0.41 -20.96
C LEU A 361 -24.12 1.38 -21.75
N LYS A 362 -23.74 1.76 -22.97
CA LYS A 362 -24.57 2.59 -23.86
C LYS A 362 -25.87 1.89 -24.26
N LYS A 363 -25.81 0.57 -24.53
CA LYS A 363 -27.00 -0.26 -24.79
C LYS A 363 -27.90 -0.33 -23.55
N ALA A 364 -27.31 -0.51 -22.37
CA ALA A 364 -28.06 -0.45 -21.10
C ALA A 364 -28.74 0.92 -20.91
N GLU A 365 -28.06 2.02 -21.20
CA GLU A 365 -28.61 3.38 -21.07
C GLU A 365 -29.81 3.66 -21.99
N SER A 366 -29.85 2.98 -23.13
CA SER A 366 -30.91 3.07 -24.13
C SER A 366 -32.11 2.16 -23.83
N SER A 367 -32.00 1.29 -22.81
CA SER A 367 -33.06 0.35 -22.43
C SER A 367 -34.16 1.02 -21.61
N LYS A 368 -35.36 0.42 -21.58
CA LYS A 368 -36.44 0.90 -20.71
C LYS A 368 -36.07 0.64 -19.25
N MET A 369 -36.09 1.71 -18.46
CA MET A 369 -35.74 1.69 -17.04
C MET A 369 -36.59 2.72 -16.29
N THR A 370 -36.88 2.40 -15.04
CA THR A 370 -37.37 3.36 -14.04
C THR A 370 -36.30 4.39 -13.69
N ASP A 371 -36.70 5.49 -13.05
CA ASP A 371 -35.76 6.54 -12.62
C ASP A 371 -34.71 6.02 -11.64
N ILE A 372 -35.08 5.08 -10.75
CA ILE A 372 -34.15 4.54 -9.76
C ILE A 372 -33.12 3.59 -10.40
N GLU A 373 -33.52 2.78 -11.37
CA GLU A 373 -32.63 1.93 -12.16
C GLU A 373 -31.65 2.78 -12.98
N ARG A 374 -32.16 3.84 -13.64
CA ARG A 374 -31.33 4.78 -14.40
C ARG A 374 -30.28 5.47 -13.51
N ARG A 375 -30.64 5.85 -12.28
CA ARG A 375 -29.69 6.42 -11.31
C ARG A 375 -28.60 5.43 -10.91
N ARG A 376 -28.94 4.15 -10.70
CA ARG A 376 -27.96 3.09 -10.39
C ARG A 376 -27.02 2.85 -11.57
N LEU A 377 -27.54 2.78 -12.79
CA LEU A 377 -26.71 2.65 -13.99
C LEU A 377 -25.76 3.84 -14.13
N LYS A 378 -26.23 5.07 -13.89
CA LYS A 378 -25.38 6.25 -13.96
C LYS A 378 -24.18 6.17 -13.01
N ILE A 379 -24.33 5.58 -11.82
CA ILE A 379 -23.23 5.34 -10.88
C ILE A 379 -22.18 4.41 -11.50
N VAL A 380 -22.63 3.30 -12.11
CA VAL A 380 -21.75 2.34 -12.81
C VAL A 380 -21.04 3.01 -14.00
N SER A 381 -21.78 3.67 -14.90
CA SER A 381 -21.21 4.34 -16.08
C SER A 381 -20.20 5.42 -15.69
N THR A 382 -20.50 6.22 -14.67
CA THR A 382 -19.61 7.30 -14.20
C THR A 382 -18.32 6.74 -13.61
N TYR A 383 -18.41 5.67 -12.81
CA TYR A 383 -17.24 5.02 -12.26
C TYR A 383 -16.41 4.35 -13.36
N PHE A 384 -17.06 3.68 -14.31
CA PHE A 384 -16.39 3.10 -15.47
C PHE A 384 -15.62 4.15 -16.26
N GLU A 385 -16.23 5.28 -16.60
CA GLU A 385 -15.55 6.36 -17.33
C GLU A 385 -14.32 6.88 -16.59
N TYR A 386 -14.39 6.97 -15.26
CA TYR A 386 -13.26 7.39 -14.42
C TYR A 386 -12.10 6.39 -14.51
N ILE A 387 -12.40 5.09 -14.39
CA ILE A 387 -11.41 4.02 -14.48
C ILE A 387 -10.88 3.83 -15.90
N ARG A 388 -11.76 3.98 -16.91
CA ARG A 388 -11.42 3.87 -18.33
C ARG A 388 -10.34 4.86 -18.73
N CYS A 389 -10.32 6.06 -18.15
CA CYS A 389 -9.24 7.02 -18.40
C CYS A 389 -7.86 6.44 -18.07
N MET A 390 -7.74 5.59 -17.04
CA MET A 390 -6.49 4.93 -16.67
C MET A 390 -6.23 3.68 -17.51
N ALA A 391 -7.28 2.88 -17.77
CA ALA A 391 -7.19 1.69 -18.62
C ALA A 391 -6.75 2.01 -20.05
N ASP A 392 -7.36 3.02 -20.68
CA ASP A 392 -7.02 3.44 -22.05
C ASP A 392 -5.61 4.04 -22.10
N ARG A 393 -5.18 4.77 -21.06
CA ARG A 393 -3.79 5.24 -20.95
C ARG A 393 -2.80 4.09 -20.86
N TYR A 394 -3.11 3.06 -20.07
CA TYR A 394 -2.29 1.86 -19.99
C TYR A 394 -2.18 1.16 -21.35
N LEU A 395 -3.29 0.96 -22.06
CA LEU A 395 -3.30 0.35 -23.39
C LEU A 395 -2.49 1.15 -24.42
N ILE A 396 -2.58 2.49 -24.36
CA ILE A 396 -1.74 3.37 -25.17
C ILE A 396 -0.25 3.17 -24.82
N SER A 397 0.09 3.12 -23.54
CA SER A 397 1.47 2.87 -23.09
C SER A 397 2.00 1.50 -23.56
N GLU A 398 1.19 0.44 -23.46
CA GLU A 398 1.56 -0.88 -24.00
C GLU A 398 1.82 -0.83 -25.51
N ARG A 399 0.95 -0.14 -26.27
CA ARG A 399 1.16 0.02 -27.71
C ARG A 399 2.44 0.79 -28.02
N LEU A 400 2.69 1.92 -27.35
CA LEU A 400 3.92 2.71 -27.52
C LEU A 400 5.17 1.87 -27.23
N ARG A 401 5.11 1.04 -26.19
CA ARG A 401 6.24 0.20 -25.77
C ARG A 401 6.50 -0.98 -26.71
N ASN A 402 5.45 -1.64 -27.18
CA ASN A 402 5.56 -2.93 -27.86
C ASN A 402 5.49 -2.83 -29.41
N ASP A 403 4.87 -1.80 -29.97
CA ASP A 403 4.79 -1.61 -31.43
C ASP A 403 6.03 -0.88 -31.95
N THR A 404 7.00 -1.63 -32.45
CA THR A 404 8.26 -1.09 -32.99
C THR A 404 8.11 -0.45 -34.38
N SER A 405 6.92 -0.52 -34.99
CA SER A 405 6.65 0.01 -36.33
C SER A 405 6.17 1.46 -36.32
N LEU A 406 5.86 2.02 -35.14
CA LEU A 406 5.30 3.36 -35.00
C LEU A 406 6.17 4.44 -35.66
N THR A 407 5.50 5.38 -36.33
CA THR A 407 6.09 6.61 -36.85
C THR A 407 6.06 7.71 -35.78
N ILE A 408 6.87 8.77 -35.95
CA ILE A 408 6.88 9.88 -34.99
C ILE A 408 5.50 10.52 -34.81
N ARG A 409 4.74 10.66 -35.89
CA ARG A 409 3.39 11.23 -35.85
C ARG A 409 2.44 10.36 -35.03
N GLN A 410 2.49 9.04 -35.22
CA GLN A 410 1.69 8.10 -34.44
C GLN A 410 2.10 8.10 -32.96
N ILE A 411 3.41 8.18 -32.66
CA ILE A 411 3.90 8.32 -31.27
C ILE A 411 3.34 9.60 -30.63
N GLY A 412 3.42 10.72 -31.34
CA GLY A 412 2.89 12.01 -30.89
C GLY A 412 1.38 12.00 -30.66
N GLU A 413 0.62 11.44 -31.61
CA GLU A 413 -0.84 11.29 -31.49
C GLU A 413 -1.24 10.41 -30.31
N LEU A 414 -0.55 9.28 -30.10
CA LEU A 414 -0.78 8.38 -28.96
C LEU A 414 -0.44 9.06 -27.63
N SER A 415 0.73 9.71 -27.53
CA SER A 415 1.15 10.46 -26.33
C SER A 415 0.14 11.57 -26.00
N GLY A 416 -0.25 12.37 -26.98
CA GLY A 416 -1.23 13.45 -26.79
C GLY A 416 -2.60 12.95 -26.33
N ARG A 417 -3.08 11.83 -26.89
CA ARG A 417 -4.31 11.17 -26.42
C ARG A 417 -4.19 10.70 -24.98
N ALA A 418 -3.05 10.12 -24.60
CA ALA A 418 -2.83 9.66 -23.22
C ALA A 418 -2.77 10.83 -22.22
N ASP A 419 -2.24 11.98 -22.62
CA ASP A 419 -2.24 13.20 -21.81
C ASP A 419 -3.66 13.77 -21.63
N GLU A 420 -4.47 13.81 -22.69
CA GLU A 420 -5.88 14.23 -22.59
C GLU A 420 -6.71 13.33 -21.68
N LEU A 421 -6.48 12.01 -21.73
CA LEU A 421 -7.09 11.08 -20.78
C LEU A 421 -6.63 11.35 -19.33
N GLY A 422 -5.36 11.71 -19.13
CA GLY A 422 -4.84 12.12 -17.81
C GLY A 422 -5.54 13.38 -17.28
N LYS A 423 -5.73 14.38 -18.15
CA LYS A 423 -6.48 15.61 -17.81
C LYS A 423 -7.94 15.30 -17.52
N LYS A 424 -8.59 14.44 -18.31
CA LYS A 424 -9.97 13.99 -18.07
C LYS A 424 -10.11 13.29 -16.73
N PHE A 425 -9.21 12.36 -16.41
CA PHE A 425 -9.16 11.68 -15.11
C PHE A 425 -9.10 12.68 -13.94
N GLN A 426 -8.23 13.70 -14.05
CA GLN A 426 -8.09 14.71 -13.01
C GLN A 426 -9.32 15.62 -12.88
N ARG A 427 -9.99 15.98 -13.99
CA ARG A 427 -11.26 16.72 -13.97
C ARG A 427 -12.36 15.91 -13.30
N MET A 428 -12.57 14.66 -13.73
CA MET A 428 -13.56 13.75 -13.12
C MET A 428 -13.30 13.56 -11.62
N TRP A 429 -12.03 13.44 -11.22
CA TRP A 429 -11.66 13.40 -9.81
C TRP A 429 -12.18 14.63 -9.05
N ASN A 430 -11.89 15.83 -9.53
CA ASN A 430 -12.21 17.09 -8.85
C ASN A 430 -13.72 17.40 -8.83
N GLU A 431 -14.44 17.02 -9.89
CA GLU A 431 -15.83 17.45 -10.11
C GLU A 431 -16.86 16.41 -9.67
N VAL A 432 -16.54 15.12 -9.78
CA VAL A 432 -17.51 14.03 -9.61
C VAL A 432 -17.11 13.12 -8.46
N VAL A 433 -15.91 12.57 -8.54
CA VAL A 433 -15.48 11.45 -7.70
C VAL A 433 -15.14 11.90 -6.27
N SER A 434 -14.38 12.98 -6.11
CA SER A 434 -14.04 13.55 -4.79
C SER A 434 -15.22 14.20 -4.07
N ARG A 435 -16.31 14.48 -4.78
CA ARG A 435 -17.57 15.01 -4.23
C ARG A 435 -18.56 13.90 -3.85
N ASP A 436 -18.15 12.64 -3.98
CA ASP A 436 -18.96 11.43 -3.71
C ASP A 436 -20.27 11.33 -4.52
N ASN A 437 -20.39 12.06 -5.63
CA ASN A 437 -21.57 12.03 -6.52
C ASN A 437 -21.78 10.65 -7.18
N ALA A 438 -20.75 9.80 -7.19
CA ALA A 438 -20.80 8.43 -7.70
C ALA A 438 -20.76 7.37 -6.58
N CYS A 439 -20.94 7.76 -5.31
CA CYS A 439 -20.88 6.84 -4.15
C CYS A 439 -19.59 5.99 -4.13
N ILE A 440 -18.47 6.57 -4.57
CA ILE A 440 -17.17 5.89 -4.68
C ILE A 440 -16.47 5.89 -3.30
N TYR A 441 -16.75 6.88 -2.44
CA TYR A 441 -15.92 7.18 -1.27
C TYR A 441 -16.66 7.43 0.04
N ARG A 442 -17.82 6.80 0.26
CA ARG A 442 -18.40 6.76 1.62
C ARG A 442 -17.45 6.17 2.67
N TYR A 443 -16.39 5.45 2.27
CA TYR A 443 -15.32 4.95 3.14
C TYR A 443 -14.21 5.97 3.45
N ALA A 444 -14.09 7.07 2.69
CA ALA A 444 -13.05 8.04 2.94
C ALA A 444 -13.38 8.73 4.26
N ALA A 445 -12.82 8.19 5.36
CA ALA A 445 -12.99 8.67 6.72
C ALA A 445 -13.00 10.19 6.66
N VAL A 446 -14.20 10.78 6.70
CA VAL A 446 -14.34 12.23 6.70
C VAL A 446 -13.63 12.59 7.98
N PRO A 447 -12.45 13.22 7.92
CA PRO A 447 -11.75 13.54 9.14
C PRO A 447 -12.74 14.36 9.96
N ARG A 448 -12.86 14.07 11.27
CA ARG A 448 -13.72 14.86 12.18
C ARG A 448 -13.48 16.37 12.01
N ASP A 449 -12.27 16.70 11.61
CA ASP A 449 -11.83 17.98 11.09
C ASP A 449 -12.05 18.10 9.57
N LYS A 450 -13.10 18.83 9.16
CA LYS A 450 -13.45 19.09 7.76
C LYS A 450 -12.37 19.86 6.96
N THR A 451 -11.34 20.40 7.61
CA THR A 451 -10.24 21.10 6.93
C THR A 451 -9.17 20.14 6.37
N LYS A 452 -9.21 18.85 6.76
CA LYS A 452 -8.24 17.84 6.30
C LYS A 452 -8.79 17.07 5.10
N LYS A 453 -7.96 16.88 4.08
CA LYS A 453 -8.30 15.99 2.95
C LYS A 453 -8.44 14.54 3.46
N PRO A 454 -9.44 13.77 2.98
CA PRO A 454 -9.61 12.36 3.36
C PRO A 454 -8.35 11.52 3.06
N ARG A 455 -8.05 10.52 3.91
CA ARG A 455 -6.87 9.65 3.76
C ARG A 455 -6.88 8.82 2.45
N MET A 456 -8.06 8.45 1.95
CA MET A 456 -8.24 7.71 0.69
C MET A 456 -7.78 8.49 -0.55
N ASN A 457 -7.76 9.83 -0.50
CA ASN A 457 -7.28 10.65 -1.62
C ASN A 457 -5.86 10.24 -2.03
N ARG A 458 -5.02 9.88 -1.06
CA ARG A 458 -3.61 9.56 -1.32
C ARG A 458 -3.44 8.33 -2.21
N ILE A 459 -4.33 7.33 -2.11
CA ILE A 459 -4.27 6.08 -2.91
C ILE A 459 -4.43 6.40 -4.39
N PHE A 460 -5.53 7.06 -4.76
CA PHE A 460 -5.86 7.36 -6.16
C PHE A 460 -4.96 8.42 -6.79
N TYR A 461 -4.47 9.40 -6.01
CA TYR A 461 -3.44 10.32 -6.50
C TYR A 461 -2.16 9.57 -6.89
N ASN A 462 -1.72 8.61 -6.08
CA ASN A 462 -0.52 7.83 -6.39
C ASN A 462 -0.68 6.96 -7.65
N TYR A 463 -1.91 6.57 -8.04
CA TYR A 463 -2.15 5.83 -9.28
C TYR A 463 -1.96 6.67 -10.53
N GLY A 464 -2.52 7.89 -10.53
CA GLY A 464 -2.33 8.84 -11.62
C GLY A 464 -0.84 9.09 -11.90
N ASP A 465 -0.04 9.20 -10.83
CA ASP A 465 1.40 9.35 -10.92
C ASP A 465 2.08 8.12 -11.53
N VAL A 466 1.72 6.90 -11.09
CA VAL A 466 2.34 5.66 -11.57
C VAL A 466 2.05 5.39 -13.05
N VAL A 467 0.80 5.55 -13.52
CA VAL A 467 0.49 5.36 -14.95
C VAL A 467 1.11 6.45 -15.81
N SER A 468 1.28 7.66 -15.26
CA SER A 468 2.01 8.72 -15.97
C SER A 468 3.50 8.41 -16.11
N ALA A 469 4.13 7.85 -15.07
CA ALA A 469 5.51 7.38 -15.16
C ALA A 469 5.65 6.25 -16.19
N TYR A 470 4.72 5.29 -16.19
CA TYR A 470 4.69 4.21 -17.17
C TYR A 470 4.56 4.70 -18.62
N LEU A 471 3.70 5.71 -18.84
CA LEU A 471 3.54 6.36 -20.13
C LEU A 471 4.83 7.02 -20.59
N TYR A 472 5.51 7.77 -19.71
CA TYR A 472 6.77 8.42 -20.04
C TYR A 472 7.84 7.41 -20.49
N GLU A 473 8.04 6.33 -19.73
CA GLU A 473 8.96 5.25 -20.12
C GLU A 473 8.58 4.62 -21.45
N SER A 474 7.28 4.47 -21.73
CA SER A 474 6.80 3.85 -22.95
C SER A 474 6.98 4.76 -24.17
N VAL A 475 6.84 6.08 -24.01
CA VAL A 475 7.20 7.06 -25.05
C VAL A 475 8.71 7.01 -25.33
N GLU A 476 9.55 6.95 -24.30
CA GLU A 476 11.01 6.84 -24.48
C GLU A 476 11.41 5.55 -25.20
N ALA A 477 10.76 4.43 -24.87
CA ALA A 477 10.95 3.16 -25.57
C ALA A 477 10.55 3.29 -27.06
N ALA A 478 9.39 3.88 -27.35
CA ALA A 478 8.93 4.11 -28.72
C ALA A 478 9.92 4.96 -29.55
N LEU A 479 10.39 6.07 -28.96
CA LEU A 479 11.36 6.97 -29.58
C LEU A 479 12.71 6.29 -29.78
N LYS A 480 13.13 5.44 -28.84
CA LYS A 480 14.35 4.62 -28.99
C LYS A 480 14.21 3.61 -30.12
N ASN A 481 13.09 2.91 -30.23
CA ASN A 481 12.83 1.97 -31.32
C ASN A 481 12.83 2.66 -32.69
N LEU A 482 12.23 3.85 -32.78
CA LEU A 482 12.29 4.70 -33.97
C LEU A 482 13.73 5.06 -34.33
N GLU A 483 14.54 5.48 -33.35
CA GLU A 483 15.96 5.79 -33.58
C GLU A 483 16.76 4.57 -34.02
N ASP A 484 16.58 3.43 -33.36
CA ASP A 484 17.32 2.22 -33.66
C ASP A 484 17.01 1.69 -35.07
N ARG A 485 15.79 1.95 -35.58
CA ARG A 485 15.34 1.61 -36.93
C ARG A 485 15.84 2.61 -37.99
N GLU A 486 15.58 3.90 -37.78
CA GLU A 486 15.80 4.94 -38.80
C GLU A 486 17.21 5.51 -38.78
N CYS A 487 17.87 5.52 -37.61
CA CYS A 487 19.18 6.14 -37.42
C CYS A 487 20.33 5.13 -37.33
N LYS A 488 20.09 3.86 -37.70
CA LYS A 488 21.12 2.82 -37.66
C LYS A 488 22.28 3.18 -38.58
N GLY A 489 23.49 3.22 -38.01
CA GLY A 489 24.71 3.58 -38.74
C GLY A 489 24.91 5.08 -39.02
N MET A 490 23.97 5.95 -38.62
CA MET A 490 24.12 7.40 -38.78
C MET A 490 25.14 7.99 -37.80
N LYS A 491 25.93 8.96 -38.29
CA LYS A 491 26.83 9.78 -37.47
C LYS A 491 26.03 10.78 -36.63
N ARG A 492 26.67 11.29 -35.57
CA ARG A 492 26.07 12.22 -34.60
C ARG A 492 25.36 13.42 -35.23
N ARG A 493 25.92 14.03 -36.29
CA ARG A 493 25.32 15.17 -37.01
C ARG A 493 24.06 14.78 -37.80
N GLU A 494 24.07 13.60 -38.42
CA GLU A 494 22.95 13.07 -39.20
C GLU A 494 21.78 12.72 -38.27
N LYS A 495 22.09 12.10 -37.12
CA LYS A 495 21.10 11.88 -36.04
C LYS A 495 20.48 13.18 -35.53
N ALA A 496 21.28 14.24 -35.35
CA ALA A 496 20.76 15.54 -34.93
C ALA A 496 19.81 16.14 -35.97
N ALA A 497 20.15 16.06 -37.26
CA ALA A 497 19.30 16.53 -38.34
C ALA A 497 17.99 15.72 -38.44
N PHE A 498 18.06 14.39 -38.25
CA PHE A 498 16.89 13.53 -38.17
C PHE A 498 15.95 13.98 -37.04
N TRP A 499 16.46 14.13 -35.82
CA TRP A 499 15.62 14.52 -34.69
C TRP A 499 15.08 15.95 -34.80
N GLU A 500 15.79 16.87 -35.48
CA GLU A 500 15.30 18.22 -35.76
C GLU A 500 14.13 18.18 -36.76
N LYS A 501 14.18 17.28 -37.74
CA LYS A 501 13.05 17.00 -38.63
C LYS A 501 11.87 16.42 -37.85
N MET A 502 12.10 15.40 -37.02
CA MET A 502 11.05 14.80 -36.17
C MET A 502 10.39 15.82 -35.25
N ARG A 503 11.17 16.76 -34.69
CA ARG A 503 10.65 17.86 -33.85
C ARG A 503 9.70 18.78 -34.61
N LYS A 504 9.96 19.04 -35.89
CA LYS A 504 9.08 19.85 -36.75
C LYS A 504 7.79 19.10 -37.09
N GLU A 505 7.87 17.78 -37.26
CA GLU A 505 6.70 16.94 -37.55
C GLU A 505 5.81 16.74 -36.33
N CYS A 506 6.36 16.74 -35.12
CA CYS A 506 5.61 16.62 -33.88
C CYS A 506 5.98 17.74 -32.87
N PRO A 507 5.56 19.00 -33.14
CA PRO A 507 5.89 20.14 -32.31
C PRO A 507 5.12 20.05 -30.98
N GLY A 508 5.79 19.65 -29.91
CA GLY A 508 5.17 19.54 -28.57
C GLY A 508 5.74 18.42 -27.70
N MET A 509 6.43 17.44 -28.28
CA MET A 509 7.08 16.38 -27.51
C MET A 509 8.40 16.87 -26.91
N THR A 510 8.38 17.15 -25.60
CA THR A 510 9.57 17.59 -24.84
C THR A 510 10.72 16.59 -24.94
N GLN A 511 10.42 15.29 -25.03
CA GLN A 511 11.37 14.19 -25.18
C GLN A 511 12.27 14.34 -26.42
N ILE A 512 11.72 14.81 -27.55
CA ILE A 512 12.50 15.06 -28.76
C ILE A 512 13.50 16.20 -28.53
N ALA A 513 13.08 17.25 -27.83
CA ALA A 513 13.95 18.38 -27.50
C ALA A 513 15.08 17.96 -26.55
N LEU A 514 14.81 17.07 -25.59
CA LEU A 514 15.83 16.51 -24.69
C LEU A 514 16.87 15.70 -25.48
N ARG A 515 16.44 14.81 -26.38
CA ARG A 515 17.34 14.03 -27.25
C ARG A 515 18.22 14.92 -28.14
N LEU A 516 17.65 15.97 -28.72
CA LEU A 516 18.42 16.95 -29.50
C LEU A 516 19.50 17.66 -28.67
N ASN A 517 19.20 17.97 -27.40
CA ASN A 517 20.19 18.57 -26.51
C ASN A 517 21.34 17.60 -26.19
N GLU A 518 21.02 16.34 -25.91
CA GLU A 518 22.02 15.28 -25.66
C GLU A 518 22.91 15.04 -26.90
N ILE A 519 22.29 14.89 -28.08
CA ILE A 519 23.00 14.63 -29.33
C ILE A 519 23.83 15.85 -29.74
N SER A 520 23.37 17.08 -29.53
CA SER A 520 24.15 18.27 -29.90
C SER A 520 25.34 18.54 -28.98
N GLY A 521 25.44 17.86 -27.83
CA GLY A 521 26.53 18.06 -26.87
C GLY A 521 26.51 19.46 -26.23
N LYS A 522 25.41 20.21 -26.44
CA LYS A 522 25.15 21.40 -25.65
C LYS A 522 24.85 20.88 -24.24
N PRO A 523 25.62 21.28 -23.20
CA PRO A 523 25.23 20.97 -21.83
C PRO A 523 23.78 21.41 -21.71
N ALA A 524 22.89 20.53 -21.25
CA ALA A 524 21.44 20.77 -21.16
C ALA A 524 21.24 22.22 -20.74
N GLN A 525 21.04 23.11 -21.72
CA GLN A 525 21.03 24.54 -21.46
C GLN A 525 19.73 24.71 -20.75
N ASN A 526 19.83 24.82 -19.43
CA ASN A 526 18.78 25.18 -18.51
C ASN A 526 17.44 25.38 -19.23
N MET A 527 16.50 24.44 -19.06
CA MET A 527 15.08 24.77 -19.22
C MET A 527 14.65 25.91 -18.27
N LEU A 528 15.59 26.47 -17.51
CA LEU A 528 15.55 27.65 -16.66
C LEU A 528 16.44 28.76 -17.25
N LYS A 529 16.10 29.30 -18.43
CA LYS A 529 16.95 30.28 -19.14
C LYS A 529 17.30 31.56 -18.37
N ASN A 530 16.73 31.81 -17.18
CA ASN A 530 16.98 33.03 -16.40
C ASN A 530 17.47 32.84 -14.96
N GLY A 531 17.98 31.66 -14.56
CA GLY A 531 18.63 31.51 -13.23
C GLY A 531 17.77 31.85 -12.00
N ASN A 532 16.48 32.09 -12.22
CA ASN A 532 15.44 32.35 -11.25
C ASN A 532 14.30 31.42 -11.63
N PHE A 533 13.73 30.73 -10.65
CA PHE A 533 12.35 30.27 -10.74
C PHE A 533 11.48 31.52 -10.89
N LYS A 534 11.30 32.05 -12.11
CA LYS A 534 10.10 32.83 -12.37
C LYS A 534 8.97 31.84 -12.10
N GLN A 535 8.16 32.12 -11.09
CA GLN A 535 6.90 31.43 -10.89
C GLN A 535 6.10 31.64 -12.18
N TYR A 536 6.06 30.62 -13.04
CA TYR A 536 5.11 30.60 -14.12
C TYR A 536 3.73 30.53 -13.48
N LYS A 537 2.89 31.52 -13.78
CA LYS A 537 1.49 31.47 -13.39
C LYS A 537 0.76 30.61 -14.43
N PRO A 538 -0.29 29.87 -14.04
CA PRO A 538 -1.12 29.17 -15.02
C PRO A 538 -1.61 30.16 -16.10
N GLY A 539 -1.17 29.98 -17.35
CA GLY A 539 -1.57 30.83 -18.50
C GLY A 539 -0.46 31.49 -19.32
N ASP A 540 0.84 31.33 -18.98
CA ASP A 540 1.92 31.90 -19.79
C ASP A 540 2.08 31.20 -21.17
N PRO A 541 2.14 31.95 -22.29
CA PRO A 541 2.08 31.40 -23.66
C PRO A 541 3.36 30.66 -24.11
N ASP A 542 4.50 30.88 -23.45
CA ASP A 542 5.82 30.32 -23.84
C ASP A 542 6.25 29.08 -23.04
N VAL A 543 5.35 28.49 -22.24
CA VAL A 543 5.59 27.22 -21.54
C VAL A 543 4.66 26.15 -22.10
N PRO A 544 5.16 25.24 -22.95
CA PRO A 544 4.44 23.99 -23.24
C PRO A 544 4.40 23.18 -21.94
N GLY A 545 3.27 23.26 -21.25
CA GLY A 545 2.88 22.49 -20.07
C GLY A 545 4.04 21.89 -19.26
N ALA A 546 4.70 22.70 -18.42
CA ALA A 546 5.55 22.17 -17.36
C ALA A 546 4.67 21.37 -16.39
N HIS A 547 4.55 20.09 -16.66
CA HIS A 547 3.68 19.18 -15.95
C HIS A 547 4.21 19.03 -14.52
N PRO A 548 3.36 19.05 -13.47
CA PRO A 548 3.75 18.68 -12.10
C PRO A 548 4.45 17.31 -11.97
N GLN A 549 4.48 16.52 -13.05
CA GLN A 549 5.13 15.22 -13.17
C GLN A 549 6.65 15.28 -13.05
N LEU A 550 7.33 16.36 -13.46
CA LEU A 550 8.80 16.44 -13.41
C LEU A 550 9.35 16.57 -11.97
N GLU A 551 8.64 17.28 -11.08
CA GLU A 551 9.00 17.36 -9.66
C GLU A 551 8.76 16.02 -8.93
N ASN A 552 7.71 15.28 -9.30
CA ASN A 552 7.43 13.97 -8.73
C ASN A 552 8.35 12.87 -9.28
N TRP A 553 8.81 12.98 -10.53
CA TRP A 553 9.72 12.01 -11.15
C TRP A 553 11.10 11.97 -10.47
N LEU A 554 11.68 13.14 -10.18
CA LEU A 554 12.92 13.24 -9.39
C LEU A 554 12.80 12.63 -7.98
N PHE A 555 11.57 12.54 -7.45
CA PHE A 555 11.29 11.91 -6.16
C PHE A 555 11.34 10.37 -6.23
N TYR A 556 11.04 9.75 -7.39
CA TYR A 556 10.98 8.29 -7.53
C TYR A 556 12.29 7.65 -7.99
N GLU A 557 13.07 8.30 -8.88
CA GLU A 557 14.43 7.82 -9.22
C GLU A 557 15.37 7.80 -8.00
N GLN A 558 15.20 8.76 -7.08
CA GLN A 558 15.93 8.78 -5.80
C GLN A 558 15.56 7.63 -4.86
N ILE A 559 14.46 6.91 -5.09
CA ILE A 559 14.02 5.79 -4.25
C ILE A 559 14.35 4.44 -4.91
N GLY A 560 14.26 4.35 -6.24
CA GLY A 560 14.52 3.12 -7.01
C GLY A 560 16.00 2.72 -7.10
N SER A 561 16.92 3.69 -7.05
CA SER A 561 18.37 3.44 -7.12
C SER A 561 19.01 3.02 -5.78
N ILE A 562 18.21 2.86 -4.71
CA ILE A 562 18.70 2.51 -3.37
C ILE A 562 18.30 1.07 -3.00
N GLN A 563 18.69 0.06 -3.79
CA GLN A 563 18.51 -1.35 -3.42
C GLN A 563 19.66 -2.23 -3.93
N SER A 564 20.83 -2.15 -3.29
CA SER A 564 21.81 -3.26 -3.25
C SER A 564 22.05 -3.69 -1.80
N GLU A 565 22.24 -4.99 -1.56
CA GLU A 565 22.20 -5.61 -0.22
C GLU A 565 23.29 -5.14 0.76
N GLU A 566 24.36 -4.51 0.29
CA GLU A 566 25.42 -3.95 1.14
C GLU A 566 24.94 -2.71 1.94
N TYR A 567 23.88 -2.04 1.48
CA TYR A 567 23.41 -0.75 2.01
C TYR A 567 22.59 -0.84 3.32
N LYS A 568 22.26 -2.05 3.78
CA LYS A 568 21.37 -2.25 4.95
C LYS A 568 22.08 -2.27 6.31
N SER A 569 23.41 -2.32 6.40
CA SER A 569 24.07 -2.60 7.69
C SER A 569 24.91 -1.48 8.32
N ARG A 570 25.27 -0.39 7.61
CA ARG A 570 26.19 0.62 8.17
C ARG A 570 25.93 2.03 7.61
N TRP A 571 25.27 2.88 8.40
CA TRP A 571 25.22 4.36 8.34
C TRP A 571 24.84 5.12 7.04
N LYS A 572 24.00 6.14 7.28
CA LYS A 572 23.45 7.20 6.42
C LYS A 572 24.44 7.91 5.46
N ILE A 573 23.97 8.06 4.22
CA ILE A 573 24.19 9.16 3.23
C ILE A 573 25.62 9.67 3.05
N VAL A 574 26.27 9.23 1.97
CA VAL A 574 26.84 10.12 0.93
C VAL A 574 26.76 9.39 -0.42
N PRO A 575 26.07 9.91 -1.46
CA PRO A 575 26.19 9.40 -2.82
C PRO A 575 27.32 10.13 -3.56
N SER A 576 28.26 9.40 -4.15
CA SER A 576 29.02 9.92 -5.29
C SER A 576 29.28 8.82 -6.31
N LYS A 577 28.56 8.92 -7.44
CA LYS A 577 29.14 8.81 -8.78
C LYS A 577 28.14 9.39 -9.79
N ALA A 578 28.56 10.50 -10.39
CA ALA A 578 28.16 11.08 -11.67
C ALA A 578 26.66 11.36 -11.94
N SER A 579 26.23 12.60 -11.67
CA SER A 579 25.60 13.52 -12.66
C SER A 579 24.70 14.63 -12.08
N SER A 580 24.49 14.72 -10.76
CA SER A 580 23.65 15.79 -10.18
C SER A 580 24.30 16.53 -9.00
N ASN A 581 24.46 17.85 -9.13
CA ASN A 581 25.12 18.79 -8.18
C ASN A 581 24.34 19.04 -6.85
N HIS A 582 23.76 18.01 -6.23
CA HIS A 582 22.88 18.18 -5.06
C HIS A 582 23.32 17.35 -3.85
N LEU A 583 23.61 18.02 -2.73
CA LEU A 583 23.79 17.40 -1.41
C LEU A 583 22.50 17.54 -0.58
N GLY A 584 21.85 16.41 -0.30
CA GLY A 584 20.66 16.34 0.56
C GLY A 584 21.03 16.04 2.02
N ILE A 585 20.66 16.94 2.94
CA ILE A 585 21.02 16.88 4.36
C ILE A 585 19.71 16.70 5.17
N GLY A 586 19.55 15.57 5.88
CA GLY A 586 18.27 14.92 6.24
C GLY A 586 17.31 15.60 7.24
N GLU A 587 16.19 14.93 7.56
CA GLU A 587 15.05 15.41 8.39
C GLU A 587 15.16 15.03 9.90
N GLY A 588 14.70 15.89 10.83
CA GLY A 588 14.67 15.58 12.28
C GLY A 588 13.70 16.41 13.12
N LYS A 589 13.35 15.92 14.33
CA LYS A 589 12.37 16.51 15.30
C LYS A 589 13.01 17.13 16.56
N TYR A 590 14.34 17.28 16.61
CA TYR A 590 15.07 17.68 17.82
C TYR A 590 15.51 19.16 17.77
N PRO A 591 15.72 19.83 18.92
CA PRO A 591 16.16 21.24 18.98
C PRO A 591 17.56 21.44 18.39
N GLU A 592 18.37 20.38 18.36
CA GLU A 592 19.72 20.37 17.82
C GLU A 592 19.89 19.12 16.95
N ILE A 593 20.32 19.32 15.70
CA ILE A 593 20.65 18.28 14.74
C ILE A 593 22.10 18.49 14.31
N ARG A 594 22.95 17.51 14.58
CA ARG A 594 24.33 17.47 14.07
C ARG A 594 24.39 16.53 12.87
N GLN A 595 24.90 17.01 11.74
CA GLN A 595 25.20 16.18 10.58
C GLN A 595 26.67 16.33 10.20
N TYR A 596 27.32 15.19 9.98
CA TYR A 596 28.69 15.14 9.49
C TYR A 596 28.63 15.07 7.97
N VAL A 597 29.30 16.00 7.30
CA VAL A 597 29.29 16.10 5.84
C VAL A 597 30.73 16.29 5.38
N TYR A 598 31.15 15.48 4.42
CA TYR A 598 32.38 15.74 3.69
C TYR A 598 32.10 16.76 2.59
N LEU A 599 32.81 17.88 2.58
CA LEU A 599 32.67 18.92 1.56
C LEU A 599 34.03 19.08 0.87
N PRO A 600 34.14 18.77 -0.42
CA PRO A 600 35.36 19.08 -1.14
C PRO A 600 35.58 20.61 -1.26
N ALA A 601 36.81 21.07 -1.47
CA ALA A 601 37.14 22.48 -1.62
C ALA A 601 36.31 23.11 -2.75
N GLY A 602 35.76 24.30 -2.50
CA GLY A 602 34.91 24.99 -3.46
C GLY A 602 33.94 25.97 -2.82
N VAL A 603 33.20 26.70 -3.66
CA VAL A 603 32.20 27.65 -3.21
C VAL A 603 30.84 26.95 -3.18
N TYR A 604 30.15 26.98 -2.04
CA TYR A 604 28.88 26.29 -1.85
C TYR A 604 27.78 27.28 -1.56
N ARG A 605 26.63 27.08 -2.19
CA ARG A 605 25.41 27.81 -1.83
C ARG A 605 24.48 26.91 -1.06
N PHE A 606 24.13 27.32 0.15
CA PHE A 606 23.18 26.62 1.00
C PHE A 606 21.81 27.28 0.97
N SER A 607 20.76 26.46 1.06
CA SER A 607 19.38 26.93 1.13
C SER A 607 18.55 26.00 2.00
N ALA A 608 17.73 26.57 2.89
CA ALA A 608 16.90 25.84 3.83
C ALA A 608 15.41 26.10 3.57
N ARG A 609 14.57 25.08 3.78
CA ARG A 609 13.10 25.22 3.80
C ARG A 609 12.56 24.68 5.11
N CYS A 610 11.83 25.53 5.85
CA CYS A 610 11.10 25.12 7.04
C CYS A 610 9.59 25.22 6.81
N ARG A 611 8.81 24.24 7.27
CA ARG A 611 7.35 24.39 7.39
C ARG A 611 7.02 24.58 8.87
N SER A 612 6.18 25.59 9.14
CA SER A 612 5.45 25.74 10.40
C SER A 612 6.17 26.33 11.62
N THR A 613 7.23 27.15 11.47
CA THR A 613 7.76 27.92 12.62
C THR A 613 8.07 29.37 12.27
N ARG A 614 7.69 30.30 13.15
CA ARG A 614 8.23 31.68 13.18
C ARG A 614 9.58 31.76 13.94
N ILE A 615 10.11 30.62 14.36
CA ILE A 615 11.33 30.50 15.16
C ILE A 615 12.54 30.49 14.22
N PRO A 616 13.55 31.36 14.43
CA PRO A 616 14.77 31.36 13.64
C PRO A 616 15.55 30.05 13.78
N ILE A 617 16.03 29.51 12.66
CA ILE A 617 16.89 28.32 12.61
C ILE A 617 18.32 28.78 12.37
N ASN A 618 19.24 28.35 13.23
CA ASN A 618 20.65 28.67 13.11
C ASN A 618 21.43 27.49 12.55
N PHE A 619 22.36 27.79 11.66
CA PHE A 619 23.28 26.83 11.05
C PHE A 619 24.70 27.27 11.37
N LYS A 620 25.51 26.33 11.85
CA LYS A 620 26.94 26.53 12.08
C LYS A 620 27.72 25.42 11.44
N LEU A 621 28.78 25.78 10.72
CA LEU A 621 29.68 24.82 10.08
C LEU A 621 31.03 24.87 10.79
N TYR A 622 31.48 23.71 11.29
CA TYR A 622 32.78 23.55 11.94
C TYR A 622 33.64 22.64 11.07
N GLN A 623 34.86 23.05 10.78
CA GLN A 623 35.85 22.15 10.17
C GLN A 623 36.32 21.15 11.21
N ILE A 624 36.40 19.88 10.83
CA ILE A 624 37.00 18.85 11.65
C ILE A 624 38.40 18.59 11.06
N PRO A 625 39.48 18.94 11.78
CA PRO A 625 40.84 18.77 11.27
C PRO A 625 41.22 17.30 11.09
N GLU A 626 40.66 16.39 11.90
CA GLU A 626 40.91 14.94 11.82
C GLU A 626 39.60 14.17 12.05
N PHE A 627 39.14 13.41 11.06
CA PHE A 627 37.96 12.57 11.18
C PHE A 627 38.36 11.17 11.64
N ASP A 628 38.01 10.79 12.87
CA ASP A 628 38.13 9.41 13.36
C ASP A 628 36.85 8.62 13.04
N PRO A 629 36.88 7.70 12.06
CA PRO A 629 35.71 6.89 11.70
C PRO A 629 35.26 5.95 12.83
N ALA A 630 36.14 5.61 13.78
CA ALA A 630 35.81 4.75 14.92
C ALA A 630 34.89 5.44 15.93
N ALA A 631 34.95 6.78 16.02
CA ALA A 631 34.08 7.57 16.90
C ALA A 631 32.59 7.50 16.51
N LEU A 632 32.25 7.16 15.26
CA LEU A 632 30.87 6.94 14.80
C LEU A 632 30.15 5.78 15.51
N LYS A 633 30.89 4.87 16.15
CA LYS A 633 30.31 3.76 16.92
C LYS A 633 29.76 4.19 18.29
N ASP A 634 30.16 5.35 18.80
CA ASP A 634 29.76 5.86 20.12
C ASP A 634 29.16 7.27 20.03
N LEU A 635 27.85 7.31 19.72
CA LEU A 635 27.09 8.54 19.46
C LEU A 635 27.02 9.49 20.67
N ASP A 636 27.10 8.97 21.89
CA ASP A 636 27.03 9.81 23.10
C ASP A 636 28.37 10.46 23.41
N ARG A 637 29.50 9.83 23.05
CA ARG A 637 30.83 10.45 23.08
C ARG A 637 30.92 11.61 22.08
N LEU A 638 30.40 11.44 20.85
CA LEU A 638 30.36 12.49 19.81
C LEU A 638 29.46 13.68 20.17
N ARG A 639 28.35 13.46 20.89
CA ARG A 639 27.48 14.55 21.39
C ARG A 639 28.16 15.41 22.45
N LYS A 640 29.01 14.81 23.28
CA LYS A 640 29.71 15.47 24.40
C LYS A 640 31.02 16.15 23.97
N GLN A 641 31.53 15.87 22.78
CA GLN A 641 32.73 16.53 22.26
C GLN A 641 32.45 18.03 22.05
N ARG A 642 33.13 18.87 22.85
CA ARG A 642 33.23 20.32 22.58
C ARG A 642 34.27 20.48 21.47
N PHE A 643 33.81 20.80 20.26
CA PHE A 643 34.71 21.13 19.16
C PHE A 643 35.47 22.43 19.52
N ARG A 644 36.78 22.33 19.75
CA ARG A 644 37.68 23.49 19.95
C ARG A 644 38.12 24.11 18.61
N THR A 645 37.48 23.74 17.51
CA THR A 645 37.80 24.18 16.16
C THR A 645 37.17 25.53 15.86
N PRO A 646 37.81 26.40 15.07
CA PRO A 646 37.24 27.67 14.68
C PRO A 646 35.91 27.45 13.94
N GLU A 647 34.90 28.21 14.35
CA GLU A 647 33.63 28.32 13.63
C GLU A 647 33.92 28.98 12.28
N LEU A 648 33.66 28.26 11.18
CA LEU A 648 33.95 28.81 9.86
C LEU A 648 32.87 29.78 9.40
N VAL A 649 31.59 29.48 9.69
CA VAL A 649 30.44 30.31 9.30
C VAL A 649 29.26 30.09 10.26
N HIS A 650 28.55 31.16 10.61
CA HIS A 650 27.24 31.12 11.28
C HIS A 650 26.20 31.92 10.48
N PHE A 651 25.03 31.30 10.27
CA PHE A 651 23.88 31.99 9.71
C PHE A 651 22.55 31.62 10.35
N SER A 652 21.62 32.56 10.27
CA SER A 652 20.26 32.42 10.82
C SER A 652 19.23 32.64 9.73
N CYS A 653 18.24 31.76 9.64
CA CYS A 653 17.11 31.89 8.72
C CYS A 653 15.85 32.27 9.53
N LYS A 654 15.19 33.38 9.15
CA LYS A 654 13.85 33.74 9.63
C LYS A 654 12.80 33.19 8.64
N PRO A 655 11.89 32.29 9.03
CA PRO A 655 10.93 31.73 8.07
C PRO A 655 9.67 32.62 7.96
N ALA A 656 9.35 33.09 6.75
CA ALA A 656 7.98 33.46 6.39
C ALA A 656 7.30 32.24 5.71
N PRO A 657 6.00 31.97 5.96
CA PRO A 657 5.31 30.86 5.29
C PRO A 657 5.21 31.13 3.78
N GLY A 658 5.88 30.33 2.97
CA GLY A 658 5.71 30.35 1.51
C GLY A 658 6.83 31.03 0.71
N GLU A 659 7.85 31.61 1.35
CA GLU A 659 9.04 32.13 0.65
C GLU A 659 10.29 31.31 0.97
N LEU A 660 11.18 31.17 -0.03
CA LEU A 660 12.57 30.71 0.14
C LEU A 660 13.48 31.94 0.22
N PRO A 661 13.94 32.34 1.42
CA PRO A 661 15.33 32.81 1.52
C PRO A 661 15.99 32.31 2.82
N VAL A 662 17.24 31.86 2.82
CA VAL A 662 18.42 32.69 2.56
C VAL A 662 19.47 31.90 1.77
N LYS A 663 20.10 32.60 0.82
CA LYS A 663 21.21 32.17 -0.03
C LYS A 663 22.52 32.58 0.65
N GLN A 664 23.13 31.70 1.45
CA GLN A 664 24.50 31.94 1.88
C GLN A 664 25.46 31.16 1.02
N VAL A 665 26.45 31.89 0.51
CA VAL A 665 27.56 31.37 -0.27
C VAL A 665 28.73 31.23 0.69
N ILE A 666 29.24 30.01 0.84
CA ILE A 666 30.32 29.65 1.76
C ILE A 666 31.47 29.11 0.93
N THR A 667 32.64 29.72 1.06
CA THR A 667 33.87 29.16 0.48
C THR A 667 34.44 28.13 1.45
N VAL A 668 34.54 26.89 0.98
CA VAL A 668 35.14 25.78 1.70
C VAL A 668 36.60 25.66 1.23
N PRO A 669 37.59 25.96 2.08
CA PRO A 669 38.98 26.17 1.65
C PRO A 669 39.77 24.87 1.42
N ALA A 670 39.31 23.71 1.92
CA ALA A 670 40.03 22.44 1.82
C ALA A 670 39.08 21.24 1.76
N ASP A 671 39.55 20.13 1.20
CA ASP A 671 38.89 18.82 1.15
C ASP A 671 38.86 18.18 2.54
N SER A 672 37.93 18.61 3.40
CA SER A 672 37.87 18.19 4.82
C SER A 672 36.47 17.71 5.23
N TRP A 673 36.41 17.04 6.38
CA TRP A 673 35.14 16.73 7.04
C TRP A 673 34.65 17.95 7.81
N TYR A 674 33.34 18.19 7.75
CA TYR A 674 32.69 19.28 8.45
C TYR A 674 31.55 18.76 9.32
N VAL A 675 31.35 19.39 10.48
CA VAL A 675 30.11 19.24 11.25
C VAL A 675 29.21 20.42 10.93
N LEU A 676 28.05 20.11 10.34
CA LEU A 676 26.94 21.03 10.27
C LEU A 676 26.07 20.87 11.52
N LEU A 677 26.06 21.90 12.35
CA LEU A 677 25.16 22.04 13.48
C LEU A 677 23.94 22.87 13.08
N ILE A 678 22.77 22.26 13.16
CA ILE A 678 21.49 22.92 12.97
C ILE A 678 20.83 23.02 14.34
N TYR A 679 20.57 24.23 14.83
CA TYR A 679 19.92 24.38 16.13
C TYR A 679 18.85 25.47 16.12
N MET A 680 17.80 25.20 16.90
CA MET A 680 16.67 26.09 17.13
C MET A 680 16.73 26.54 18.59
N LYS A 681 16.54 27.85 18.84
CA LYS A 681 16.52 28.38 20.21
C LYS A 681 15.36 27.83 21.05
N GLU A 682 14.29 27.37 20.41
CA GLU A 682 13.08 26.82 21.06
C GLU A 682 12.64 25.52 20.36
N GLN A 683 12.04 24.56 21.09
CA GLN A 683 11.53 23.30 20.51
C GLN A 683 10.12 23.48 19.90
N PRO A 684 9.95 23.36 18.58
CA PRO A 684 8.63 23.43 17.97
C PRO A 684 7.90 22.08 18.01
N LYS A 685 6.61 22.10 18.35
CA LYS A 685 5.78 20.89 18.44
C LYS A 685 5.57 20.15 17.10
N ASN A 686 5.89 20.74 15.94
CA ASN A 686 5.72 20.13 14.60
C ASN A 686 6.59 20.79 13.49
N ALA A 687 7.84 21.17 13.75
CA ALA A 687 8.69 21.70 12.67
C ALA A 687 9.40 20.61 11.89
N TRP A 688 9.61 20.88 10.61
CA TRP A 688 10.55 20.16 9.77
C TRP A 688 11.35 21.16 8.94
N CYS A 689 12.67 20.95 8.89
CA CYS A 689 13.60 21.73 8.10
C CYS A 689 14.33 20.80 7.14
N ARG A 690 14.48 21.20 5.87
CA ARG A 690 15.37 20.57 4.88
C ARG A 690 16.44 21.56 4.46
N LEU A 691 17.69 21.11 4.42
CA LEU A 691 18.83 21.89 3.93
C LEU A 691 19.39 21.26 2.65
N TRP A 692 19.74 22.13 1.71
CA TRP A 692 20.36 21.77 0.43
C TRP A 692 21.67 22.53 0.31
N GLY A 693 22.73 21.84 -0.12
CA GLY A 693 24.00 22.45 -0.52
C GLY A 693 24.27 22.20 -2.00
N VAL A 694 24.62 23.25 -2.74
CA VAL A 694 25.04 23.14 -4.14
C VAL A 694 26.47 23.65 -4.24
N LYS A 695 27.38 22.80 -4.72
CA LYS A 695 28.74 23.21 -5.05
C LYS A 695 28.70 24.01 -6.36
N LEU A 696 29.19 25.23 -6.33
CA LEU A 696 29.32 26.13 -7.47
C LEU A 696 30.68 25.84 -8.14
N GLU A 697 30.83 24.68 -8.79
CA GLU A 697 32.06 24.40 -9.55
C GLU A 697 32.08 25.19 -10.87
N LYS A 698 33.09 26.06 -11.02
CA LYS A 698 33.47 26.83 -12.21
C LYS A 698 32.30 27.49 -12.97
N LEU A 699 31.77 28.56 -12.39
CA LEU A 699 31.24 29.67 -13.18
C LEU A 699 32.38 30.70 -13.33
N PRO A 700 32.58 31.33 -14.51
CA PRO A 700 33.09 32.68 -14.53
C PRO A 700 32.20 33.60 -13.68
#